data_AF-A0A849W6L2-F1
#
_entry.id   AF-A0A849W6L2-F1
#
_cell.length_a   1.000
_cell.length_b   1.000
_cell.length_c   1.000
_cell.angle_alpha   90.00
_cell.angle_beta   90.00
_cell.angle_gamma   90.00
#
_symmetry.space_group_name_H-M   'P 1'
#
loop_
_entity.id
_entity.type
_entity.pdbx_description
1 polymer ?
#
loop_
_entity_poly.entity_id
_entity_poly.type
_entity_poly.pdbx_seq_one_letter_code
_entity_poly.pdbx_strand_id
1 'polypeptide(L)'
;MKNDDNEKIDNFFRPEEDPSQNEELHPQLENLLEEEEDERKNSIEQIKNVTHILKTQYRDDLLKSSNDVVLTQSKKILQDSMQKTRIFQSAPVKDSVTAELIKETQMLQKILANNLEYIENLGNNADQGIKTKKKALKIYQIICLFLLGITVGLVGYYKLVLTTEEQEHWKSLVADKLRDLKILEEKVEEKKQLVENKEKEVTQKEQQVVTKEKEVGQKEKEVASKEKEVGQKEQLVGKKEKEIGQKEKLIVTKEKEVTKKEQWVKRQKELLDTHLQLEDKASQISERFVLEKKLQDVRSFASKKEESSQQLFMKVRNLNLSFDPGYEYISQEFFVTIREPERKMWNQKQEYLKWLGNALDSRKEIVTACLSEIAQVRKNQNEDLDLMEEQNKKFSGELDNVEKFLNIHESFLTELSDYDSKADRATKEYETILIRELTYFKDVFQNLQTLDDLQNKTAKALDEASEKKQDDQNILIEQKQSIADVKKDLPVLYRKYIQRFQELSHEYMSVIKNSPKIDVEHGFSAKEIASAALEISSKSKALQGQIPQIQKIYGSLDRSNELESLEKKVNQSFVALNSIVIPEKKPTPTVAVKPTSPDIKKTVEPGQADIEKAVMEMGQLFEFSPAEYLMDVQFFAKDGAKFKVAHQMQFKILSKNKGEMKDMARFFIAKTLLPRQERGTVLLKKDRQVWVYDIKERNIVRNSPEGESGGDSKKKMLNSLLSLGRMNPYLYSIDLKKETVVVNNKNAYRARLFLNQTEFPEQHPEVFVLLSQDTLSPFKLEFCNQNSNPVKIFYLMNYQETELGKKVKTIQFLDNTDKSMILQITYSNIKKREIPDYYFEENYMTTFSSSH
;
A
#
# COMPACT_ATOMS: atom_id res chain seq x y z
N MET A 1 45.28 -22.36 -10.95
CA MET A 1 46.24 -23.30 -11.58
C MET A 1 47.47 -23.34 -10.69
N LYS A 2 47.78 -24.55 -10.16
CA LYS A 2 49.05 -25.17 -9.68
C LYS A 2 50.29 -24.25 -9.48
N ASN A 3 51.22 -24.43 -8.55
CA ASN A 3 51.55 -25.41 -7.49
C ASN A 3 52.73 -24.82 -6.67
N ASP A 4 52.75 -25.09 -5.36
CA ASP A 4 53.83 -25.61 -4.49
C ASP A 4 55.36 -25.34 -4.71
N ASP A 5 55.99 -25.02 -3.56
CA ASP A 5 57.17 -25.64 -2.91
C ASP A 5 58.65 -25.25 -3.20
N ASN A 6 59.28 -24.75 -2.11
CA ASN A 6 60.50 -25.19 -1.39
C ASN A 6 61.97 -25.09 -1.90
N GLU A 7 62.81 -24.75 -0.90
CA GLU A 7 64.18 -25.23 -0.53
C GLU A 7 65.51 -24.56 -0.99
N LYS A 8 66.21 -24.01 0.03
CA LYS A 8 67.58 -24.29 0.57
C LYS A 8 68.91 -24.14 -0.23
N ILE A 9 69.81 -23.37 0.42
CA ILE A 9 71.24 -23.63 0.81
C ILE A 9 72.35 -23.68 -0.27
N ASP A 10 73.41 -22.85 -0.14
CA ASP A 10 74.79 -23.33 0.07
C ASP A 10 75.86 -22.28 0.49
N ASN A 11 76.90 -22.80 1.17
CA ASN A 11 78.00 -22.19 1.94
C ASN A 11 79.32 -21.92 1.15
N PHE A 12 80.32 -21.35 1.87
CA PHE A 12 81.83 -21.44 1.78
C PHE A 12 82.56 -20.06 1.63
N PHE A 13 83.66 -19.69 2.31
CA PHE A 13 84.87 -20.37 2.87
C PHE A 13 85.52 -19.60 4.08
N ARG A 14 86.27 -20.31 4.93
CA ARG A 14 87.38 -19.91 5.89
C ARG A 14 88.72 -20.47 5.33
N PRO A 15 89.98 -20.16 5.77
CA PRO A 15 90.59 -20.34 7.13
C PRO A 15 91.66 -19.25 7.53
N GLU A 16 92.05 -19.01 8.81
CA GLU A 16 93.14 -19.59 9.68
C GLU A 16 94.56 -19.59 9.05
N GLU A 17 95.71 -19.26 9.67
CA GLU A 17 96.23 -19.35 11.07
C GLU A 17 97.60 -18.61 11.23
N ASP A 18 98.07 -18.41 12.49
CA ASP A 18 99.43 -18.70 13.05
C ASP A 18 100.19 -17.60 13.90
N PRO A 19 100.92 -17.96 15.02
CA PRO A 19 101.41 -17.08 16.11
C PRO A 19 102.95 -17.12 16.41
N SER A 20 103.35 -16.53 17.58
CA SER A 20 104.62 -16.63 18.38
C SER A 20 105.82 -15.75 17.94
N GLN A 21 106.81 -15.26 18.73
CA GLN A 21 107.21 -15.21 20.16
C GLN A 21 108.42 -14.21 20.29
N ASN A 22 108.68 -13.57 21.45
CA ASN A 22 110.01 -13.48 22.13
C ASN A 22 110.13 -12.43 23.28
N GLU A 23 111.00 -12.79 24.24
CA GLU A 23 111.38 -12.20 25.55
C GLU A 23 112.40 -11.05 25.50
N GLU A 24 112.54 -10.24 26.58
CA GLU A 24 113.79 -10.06 27.37
C GLU A 24 113.66 -9.12 28.61
N LEU A 25 114.66 -9.18 29.50
CA LEU A 25 114.74 -8.87 30.94
C LEU A 25 115.12 -7.43 31.40
N HIS A 26 114.86 -7.20 32.70
CA HIS A 26 115.10 -6.09 33.67
C HIS A 26 116.43 -5.27 33.65
N PRO A 27 116.46 -4.07 34.28
CA PRO A 27 116.99 -3.94 35.67
C PRO A 27 116.23 -2.95 36.58
N GLN A 28 116.46 -3.08 37.90
CA GLN A 28 115.95 -2.24 39.00
C GLN A 28 117.03 -1.25 39.49
N LEU A 29 116.58 -0.23 40.25
CA LEU A 29 117.28 0.40 41.40
C LEU A 29 117.88 1.83 41.29
N GLU A 30 117.43 2.69 40.37
CA GLU A 30 117.84 4.13 40.40
C GLU A 30 116.72 5.16 40.14
N ASN A 31 115.47 4.75 39.88
CA ASN A 31 114.34 5.68 39.67
C ASN A 31 113.45 5.95 40.90
N LEU A 32 113.71 5.29 42.04
CA LEU A 32 112.91 5.40 43.27
C LEU A 32 113.09 6.73 44.05
N LEU A 33 113.94 7.65 43.57
CA LEU A 33 114.09 9.01 44.12
C LEU A 33 113.66 10.11 43.15
N GLU A 34 113.44 9.80 41.86
CA GLU A 34 112.77 10.71 40.90
C GLU A 34 111.24 10.47 40.87
N GLU A 35 110.77 9.25 41.20
CA GLU A 35 109.34 8.97 41.38
C GLU A 35 108.72 9.71 42.59
N GLU A 36 109.44 9.96 43.69
CA GLU A 36 108.89 10.70 44.85
C GLU A 36 108.74 12.22 44.60
N GLU A 37 109.58 12.84 43.76
CA GLU A 37 109.46 14.26 43.42
C GLU A 37 108.37 14.52 42.37
N ASP A 38 108.21 13.61 41.42
CA ASP A 38 107.10 13.66 40.46
C ASP A 38 105.77 13.25 41.12
N GLU A 39 105.76 12.33 42.09
CA GLU A 39 104.59 12.06 42.93
C GLU A 39 104.23 13.25 43.84
N ARG A 40 105.18 14.03 44.35
CA ARG A 40 104.87 15.27 45.12
C ARG A 40 104.32 16.38 44.24
N LYS A 41 104.87 16.59 43.03
CA LYS A 41 104.33 17.58 42.09
C LYS A 41 102.96 17.15 41.57
N ASN A 42 102.78 15.87 41.26
CA ASN A 42 101.50 15.29 40.85
C ASN A 42 100.48 15.31 42.00
N SER A 43 100.90 15.13 43.25
CA SER A 43 100.04 15.28 44.45
C SER A 43 99.60 16.73 44.68
N ILE A 44 100.46 17.72 44.43
CA ILE A 44 100.09 19.15 44.55
C ILE A 44 99.18 19.59 43.38
N GLU A 45 99.42 19.07 42.17
CA GLU A 45 98.56 19.28 41.00
C GLU A 45 97.21 18.57 41.16
N GLN A 46 97.20 17.37 41.73
CA GLN A 46 96.00 16.62 42.13
C GLN A 46 95.28 17.30 43.28
N ILE A 47 95.95 17.93 44.26
CA ILE A 47 95.29 18.72 45.31
C ILE A 47 94.71 20.01 44.73
N LYS A 48 95.36 20.67 43.76
CA LYS A 48 94.79 21.82 43.04
C LYS A 48 93.61 21.41 42.16
N ASN A 49 93.67 20.28 41.48
CA ASN A 49 92.59 19.71 40.68
C ASN A 49 91.45 19.20 41.55
N VAL A 50 91.70 18.56 42.69
CA VAL A 50 90.71 18.17 43.70
C VAL A 50 90.11 19.41 44.35
N THR A 51 90.86 20.48 44.58
CA THR A 51 90.31 21.75 45.09
C THR A 51 89.48 22.48 44.02
N HIS A 52 89.83 22.36 42.74
CA HIS A 52 89.04 22.89 41.61
C HIS A 52 87.77 22.05 41.40
N ILE A 53 87.88 20.72 41.44
CA ILE A 53 86.81 19.71 41.36
C ILE A 53 85.86 19.83 42.56
N LEU A 54 86.35 20.02 43.79
CA LEU A 54 85.51 20.30 44.96
C LEU A 54 84.82 21.67 44.87
N LYS A 55 85.41 22.67 44.18
CA LYS A 55 84.78 23.98 43.91
C LYS A 55 83.70 23.93 42.82
N THR A 56 83.83 23.05 41.83
CA THR A 56 82.93 22.97 40.67
C THR A 56 81.93 21.81 40.74
N GLN A 57 82.33 20.62 41.21
CA GLN A 57 81.52 19.39 41.17
C GLN A 57 80.58 19.26 42.39
N TYR A 58 80.96 19.77 43.58
CA TYR A 58 80.06 19.81 44.74
C TYR A 58 79.04 20.97 44.71
N ARG A 59 79.16 21.88 43.74
CA ARG A 59 78.26 23.04 43.61
C ARG A 59 76.94 22.69 42.94
N ASP A 60 76.91 21.63 42.13
CA ASP A 60 75.78 21.27 41.27
C ASP A 60 75.06 19.98 41.69
N ASP A 61 75.74 19.02 42.34
CA ASP A 61 75.11 17.76 42.77
C ASP A 61 74.31 17.87 44.09
N LEU A 62 74.60 18.86 44.94
CA LEU A 62 73.78 19.16 46.13
C LEU A 62 72.50 19.95 45.80
N LEU A 63 72.28 20.33 44.53
CA LEU A 63 71.10 21.06 44.09
C LEU A 63 69.96 20.16 43.58
N LYS A 64 70.13 18.83 43.58
CA LYS A 64 69.11 17.87 43.11
C LYS A 64 68.64 16.84 44.14
N SER A 65 69.25 16.74 45.34
CA SER A 65 68.75 15.87 46.41
C SER A 65 67.91 16.65 47.42
N SER A 66 66.64 16.27 47.54
CA SER A 66 65.60 16.75 48.47
C SER A 66 66.10 17.62 49.66
N ASN A 67 65.79 18.92 49.60
CA ASN A 67 66.05 19.92 50.64
C ASN A 67 65.42 19.57 52.01
N ASP A 68 64.45 18.65 52.06
CA ASP A 68 63.77 18.26 53.30
C ASP A 68 64.64 17.38 54.21
N VAL A 69 65.56 16.60 53.64
CA VAL A 69 66.42 15.68 54.43
C VAL A 69 67.45 16.45 55.26
N VAL A 70 68.06 17.48 54.68
CA VAL A 70 69.08 18.32 55.36
C VAL A 70 68.43 19.18 56.46
N LEU A 71 67.23 19.71 56.21
CA LEU A 71 66.48 20.49 57.20
C LEU A 71 66.05 19.60 58.39
N THR A 72 65.58 18.39 58.10
CA THR A 72 65.15 17.42 59.12
C THR A 72 66.32 16.94 59.99
N GLN A 73 67.48 16.65 59.40
CA GLN A 73 68.69 16.30 60.16
C GLN A 73 69.18 17.47 61.01
N SER A 74 69.14 18.69 60.48
CA SER A 74 69.54 19.90 61.23
C SER A 74 68.64 20.16 62.44
N LYS A 75 67.31 19.97 62.29
CA LYS A 75 66.34 20.11 63.38
C LYS A 75 66.57 19.08 64.49
N LYS A 76 66.92 17.83 64.11
CA LYS A 76 67.28 16.78 65.06
C LYS A 76 68.55 17.12 65.84
N ILE A 77 69.61 17.59 65.17
CA ILE A 77 70.86 18.00 65.83
C ILE A 77 70.61 19.16 66.80
N LEU A 78 69.76 20.13 66.44
CA LEU A 78 69.41 21.23 67.34
C LEU A 78 68.59 20.77 68.54
N GLN A 79 67.63 19.86 68.36
CA GLN A 79 66.84 19.28 69.45
C GLN A 79 67.73 18.49 70.42
N ASP A 80 68.65 17.67 69.91
CA ASP A 80 69.62 16.92 70.72
C ASP A 80 70.55 17.86 71.50
N SER A 81 71.01 18.95 70.85
CA SER A 81 71.77 20.03 71.50
C SER A 81 70.99 20.67 72.66
N MET A 82 69.73 21.07 72.42
CA MET A 82 68.88 21.69 73.45
C MET A 82 68.59 20.75 74.63
N GLN A 83 68.39 19.45 74.37
CA GLN A 83 68.26 18.46 75.43
C GLN A 83 69.55 18.33 76.26
N LYS A 84 70.72 18.29 75.63
CA LYS A 84 72.00 18.24 76.34
C LYS A 84 72.25 19.48 77.19
N THR A 85 71.89 20.67 76.70
CA THR A 85 72.01 21.92 77.50
C THR A 85 71.06 21.95 78.69
N ARG A 86 69.86 21.36 78.60
CA ARG A 86 68.95 21.18 79.76
C ARG A 86 69.53 20.24 80.82
N ILE A 87 70.28 19.21 80.41
CA ILE A 87 70.98 18.33 81.36
C ILE A 87 72.06 19.13 82.13
N PHE A 88 72.81 20.00 81.45
CA PHE A 88 73.78 20.89 82.09
C PHE A 88 73.14 21.94 83.03
N GLN A 89 71.87 22.35 82.82
CA GLN A 89 71.15 23.26 83.71
C GLN A 89 70.80 22.66 85.08
N SER A 90 70.75 21.32 85.19
CA SER A 90 70.45 20.64 86.46
C SER A 90 71.67 20.40 87.35
N ALA A 91 72.88 20.73 86.87
CA ALA A 91 74.11 20.63 87.65
C ALA A 91 74.30 21.90 88.50
N PRO A 92 74.67 21.80 89.79
CA PRO A 92 74.92 22.97 90.64
C PRO A 92 76.19 23.70 90.18
N VAL A 93 76.01 24.85 89.52
CA VAL A 93 77.12 25.70 89.04
C VAL A 93 77.58 26.63 90.15
N LYS A 94 78.86 26.58 90.54
CA LYS A 94 79.44 27.38 91.65
C LYS A 94 80.16 28.67 91.23
N ASP A 95 80.43 28.91 89.93
CA ASP A 95 81.18 30.10 89.47
C ASP A 95 80.41 30.93 88.43
N SER A 96 80.50 32.27 88.54
CA SER A 96 79.71 33.21 87.71
C SER A 96 80.02 33.10 86.21
N VAL A 97 81.23 32.66 85.86
CA VAL A 97 81.68 32.52 84.46
C VAL A 97 80.95 31.38 83.75
N THR A 98 80.69 30.26 84.43
CA THR A 98 79.94 29.14 83.84
C THR A 98 78.45 29.47 83.70
N ALA A 99 77.90 30.29 84.59
CA ALA A 99 76.53 30.81 84.46
C ALA A 99 76.40 31.77 83.26
N GLU A 100 77.39 32.63 83.04
CA GLU A 100 77.43 33.55 81.90
C GLU A 100 77.63 32.81 80.57
N LEU A 101 78.47 31.77 80.55
CA LEU A 101 78.65 30.93 79.37
C LEU A 101 77.40 30.11 79.02
N ILE A 102 76.69 29.59 80.03
CA ILE A 102 75.39 28.93 79.82
C ILE A 102 74.37 29.93 79.26
N LYS A 103 74.39 31.18 79.72
CA LYS A 103 73.51 32.26 79.24
C LYS A 103 73.83 32.67 77.80
N GLU A 104 75.09 32.79 77.42
CA GLU A 104 75.51 33.04 76.03
C GLU A 104 75.17 31.87 75.11
N THR A 105 75.35 30.64 75.59
CA THR A 105 74.98 29.43 74.81
C THR A 105 73.47 29.38 74.58
N GLN A 106 72.66 29.77 75.57
CA GLN A 106 71.19 29.89 75.42
C GLN A 106 70.79 31.01 74.45
N MET A 107 71.49 32.15 74.49
CA MET A 107 71.26 33.25 73.54
C MET A 107 71.54 32.80 72.11
N LEU A 108 72.66 32.09 71.88
CA LEU A 108 73.02 31.55 70.58
C LEU A 108 72.04 30.48 70.10
N GLN A 109 71.57 29.59 70.99
CA GLN A 109 70.54 28.60 70.67
C GLN A 109 69.21 29.26 70.28
N LYS A 110 68.82 30.34 70.97
CA LYS A 110 67.62 31.12 70.65
C LYS A 110 67.74 31.84 69.30
N ILE A 111 68.91 32.40 68.99
CA ILE A 111 69.18 33.02 67.68
C ILE A 111 69.13 31.95 66.58
N LEU A 112 69.66 30.75 66.83
CA LEU A 112 69.62 29.65 65.85
C LEU A 112 68.19 29.17 65.57
N ALA A 113 67.37 29.03 66.61
CA ALA A 113 65.97 28.63 66.49
C ALA A 113 65.16 29.66 65.69
N ASN A 114 65.31 30.95 65.99
CA ASN A 114 64.63 32.03 65.27
C ASN A 114 65.05 32.10 63.78
N ASN A 115 66.33 31.86 63.48
CA ASN A 115 66.82 31.85 62.09
C ASN A 115 66.32 30.63 61.30
N LEU A 116 66.15 29.47 61.95
CA LEU A 116 65.55 28.29 61.33
C LEU A 116 64.06 28.53 61.00
N GLU A 117 63.32 29.15 61.90
CA GLU A 117 61.92 29.54 61.68
C GLU A 117 61.77 30.59 60.57
N TYR A 118 62.70 31.54 60.48
CA TYR A 118 62.76 32.51 59.38
C TYR A 118 63.02 31.86 58.01
N ILE A 119 63.88 30.83 57.95
CA ILE A 119 64.17 30.06 56.73
C ILE A 119 62.96 29.21 56.31
N GLU A 120 62.19 28.67 57.26
CA GLU A 120 60.97 27.90 57.02
C GLU A 120 59.85 28.80 56.44
N ASN A 121 59.69 30.01 56.97
CA ASN A 121 58.72 31.00 56.47
C ASN A 121 59.07 31.58 55.08
N LEU A 122 60.36 31.65 54.72
CA LEU A 122 60.80 32.00 53.35
C LEU A 122 60.49 30.92 52.31
N GLY A 123 60.11 29.70 52.72
CA GLY A 123 59.69 28.61 51.83
C GLY A 123 58.29 28.76 51.25
N ASN A 124 57.40 29.52 51.91
CA ASN A 124 55.96 29.53 51.62
C ASN A 124 55.47 30.69 50.72
N ASN A 125 56.32 31.68 50.41
CA ASN A 125 56.00 32.75 49.45
C ASN A 125 56.75 32.51 48.12
N ALA A 126 56.03 32.03 47.11
CA ALA A 126 56.60 31.24 46.02
C ALA A 126 57.26 31.99 44.85
N ASP A 127 57.36 33.33 44.82
CA ASP A 127 57.73 34.01 43.56
C ASP A 127 58.92 34.98 43.57
N GLN A 128 59.83 34.91 44.55
CA GLN A 128 61.11 35.64 44.46
C GLN A 128 62.35 34.84 44.88
N GLY A 129 63.02 34.24 43.88
CA GLY A 129 64.49 34.24 43.77
C GLY A 129 65.28 33.12 44.47
N ILE A 130 65.74 32.15 43.69
CA ILE A 130 66.76 31.13 44.06
C ILE A 130 68.07 31.76 44.63
N LYS A 131 68.36 33.04 44.31
CA LYS A 131 69.53 33.77 44.83
C LYS A 131 69.46 34.08 46.33
N THR A 132 68.27 34.19 46.93
CA THR A 132 68.08 34.55 48.35
C THR A 132 68.27 33.33 49.26
N LYS A 133 67.79 32.14 48.84
CA LYS A 133 68.02 30.87 49.56
C LYS A 133 69.50 30.47 49.63
N LYS A 134 70.28 30.73 48.56
CA LYS A 134 71.72 30.40 48.51
C LYS A 134 72.57 31.27 49.46
N LYS A 135 72.11 32.49 49.81
CA LYS A 135 72.76 33.34 50.82
C LYS A 135 72.45 32.87 52.25
N ALA A 136 71.21 32.44 52.52
CA ALA A 136 70.83 31.92 53.83
C ALA A 136 71.58 30.62 54.22
N LEU A 137 71.79 29.71 53.25
CA LEU A 137 72.52 28.46 53.49
C LEU A 137 74.02 28.70 53.81
N LYS A 138 74.64 29.70 53.18
CA LYS A 138 76.03 30.09 53.49
C LYS A 138 76.18 30.68 54.89
N ILE A 139 75.19 31.46 55.34
CA ILE A 139 75.18 32.00 56.72
C ILE A 139 75.06 30.86 57.73
N TYR A 140 74.24 29.84 57.44
CA TYR A 140 74.08 28.67 58.31
C TYR A 140 75.37 27.85 58.45
N GLN A 141 76.10 27.61 57.35
CA GLN A 141 77.41 26.93 57.39
C GLN A 141 78.46 27.68 58.22
N ILE A 142 78.47 29.03 58.16
CA ILE A 142 79.38 29.85 58.96
C ILE A 142 79.04 29.73 60.46
N ILE A 143 77.76 29.70 60.82
CA ILE A 143 77.34 29.56 62.22
C ILE A 143 77.70 28.15 62.77
N CYS A 144 77.56 27.09 61.97
CA CYS A 144 77.99 25.74 62.38
C CYS A 144 79.51 25.63 62.62
N LEU A 145 80.33 26.26 61.78
CA LEU A 145 81.79 26.31 61.98
C LEU A 145 82.16 27.14 63.22
N PHE A 146 81.41 28.21 63.49
CA PHE A 146 81.61 29.04 64.69
C PHE A 146 81.27 28.26 65.98
N LEU A 147 80.17 27.49 65.98
CA LEU A 147 79.79 26.62 67.11
C LEU A 147 80.82 25.50 67.34
N LEU A 148 81.38 24.92 66.27
CA LEU A 148 82.45 23.93 66.36
C LEU A 148 83.71 24.55 67.00
N GLY A 149 84.05 25.79 66.64
CA GLY A 149 85.12 26.57 67.25
C GLY A 149 84.92 26.83 68.75
N ILE A 150 83.69 27.16 69.17
CA ILE A 150 83.34 27.36 70.58
C ILE A 150 83.46 26.05 71.37
N THR A 151 83.04 24.90 70.81
CA THR A 151 83.21 23.60 71.49
C THR A 151 84.66 23.19 71.65
N VAL A 152 85.52 23.45 70.66
CA VAL A 152 86.97 23.20 70.77
C VAL A 152 87.62 24.19 71.75
N GLY A 153 87.17 25.45 71.76
CA GLY A 153 87.59 26.47 72.72
C GLY A 153 87.21 26.13 74.16
N LEU A 154 86.03 25.55 74.39
CA LEU A 154 85.58 25.06 75.68
C LEU A 154 86.44 23.90 76.20
N VAL A 155 86.76 22.93 75.33
CA VAL A 155 87.68 21.83 75.67
C VAL A 155 89.09 22.35 75.96
N GLY A 156 89.53 23.42 75.27
CA GLY A 156 90.79 24.11 75.56
C GLY A 156 90.79 24.91 76.87
N TYR A 157 89.69 25.59 77.19
CA TYR A 157 89.51 26.38 78.43
C TYR A 157 89.48 25.47 79.68
N TYR A 158 88.83 24.31 79.59
CA TYR A 158 88.84 23.30 80.66
C TYR A 158 90.23 22.67 80.90
N LYS A 159 91.16 22.75 79.94
CA LYS A 159 92.55 22.29 80.08
C LYS A 159 93.45 23.27 80.83
N LEU A 160 93.02 24.53 81.01
CA LEU A 160 93.84 25.63 81.54
C LEU A 160 93.48 26.10 82.96
N VAL A 161 92.38 25.61 83.55
CA VAL A 161 91.85 26.12 84.84
C VAL A 161 91.69 25.04 85.93
N LEU A 162 91.92 23.75 85.66
CA LEU A 162 91.75 22.69 86.67
C LEU A 162 93.05 22.36 87.42
N THR A 163 92.94 22.34 88.75
CA THR A 163 94.03 22.13 89.72
C THR A 163 94.58 20.71 89.73
N THR A 164 95.84 20.56 90.14
CA THR A 164 96.72 19.39 89.98
C THR A 164 96.24 18.05 90.54
N GLU A 165 95.22 18.00 91.40
CA GLU A 165 94.69 16.72 91.91
C GLU A 165 93.67 16.05 90.98
N GLU A 166 92.95 16.80 90.13
CA GLU A 166 92.04 16.21 89.13
C GLU A 166 92.78 15.71 87.87
N GLN A 167 94.04 16.15 87.69
CA GLN A 167 94.90 15.68 86.60
C GLN A 167 95.42 14.23 86.81
N GLU A 168 95.51 13.76 88.06
CA GLU A 168 95.95 12.38 88.37
C GLU A 168 94.84 11.35 88.10
N HIS A 169 93.57 11.72 88.33
CA HIS A 169 92.42 10.87 87.97
C HIS A 169 92.28 10.71 86.45
N TRP A 170 92.56 11.77 85.68
CA TRP A 170 92.58 11.72 84.21
C TRP A 170 93.79 10.93 83.66
N LYS A 171 94.96 10.95 84.31
CA LYS A 171 96.09 10.10 83.91
C LYS A 171 95.80 8.61 84.06
N SER A 172 95.10 8.21 85.12
CA SER A 172 94.60 6.84 85.33
C SER A 172 93.60 6.42 84.25
N LEU A 173 92.63 7.30 83.91
CA LEU A 173 91.65 7.05 82.86
C LEU A 173 92.28 6.99 81.44
N VAL A 174 93.31 7.78 81.19
CA VAL A 174 94.07 7.78 79.92
C VAL A 174 94.94 6.52 79.78
N ALA A 175 95.47 5.98 80.87
CA ALA A 175 96.23 4.72 80.87
C ALA A 175 95.36 3.49 80.54
N ASP A 176 94.10 3.48 80.98
CA ASP A 176 93.14 2.43 80.58
C ASP A 176 92.63 2.62 79.14
N LYS A 177 92.43 3.86 78.68
CA LYS A 177 92.13 4.16 77.26
C LYS A 177 93.29 3.81 76.31
N LEU A 178 94.54 3.83 76.80
CA LEU A 178 95.72 3.40 76.04
C LEU A 178 95.80 1.87 75.88
N ARG A 179 95.24 1.10 76.82
CA ARG A 179 95.07 -0.36 76.66
C ARG A 179 93.96 -0.70 75.65
N ASP A 180 92.86 0.07 75.65
CA ASP A 180 91.81 -0.06 74.64
C ASP A 180 92.28 0.34 73.23
N LEU A 181 93.19 1.30 73.12
CA LEU A 181 93.80 1.71 71.84
C LEU A 181 94.67 0.60 71.22
N LYS A 182 95.36 -0.19 72.04
CA LYS A 182 96.19 -1.32 71.57
C LYS A 182 95.34 -2.47 71.00
N ILE A 183 94.14 -2.68 71.56
CA ILE A 183 93.12 -3.61 71.03
C ILE A 183 92.46 -3.04 69.75
N LEU A 184 92.38 -1.72 69.61
CA LEU A 184 91.94 -1.07 68.36
C LEU A 184 92.98 -1.19 67.25
N GLU A 185 94.28 -1.14 67.56
CA GLU A 185 95.36 -1.31 66.59
C GLU A 185 95.32 -2.68 65.90
N GLU A 186 95.10 -3.77 66.66
CA GLU A 186 94.91 -5.11 66.09
C GLU A 186 93.64 -5.19 65.20
N LYS A 187 92.55 -4.49 65.57
CA LYS A 187 91.34 -4.40 64.73
C LYS A 187 91.51 -3.50 63.50
N VAL A 188 92.46 -2.58 63.52
CA VAL A 188 92.79 -1.74 62.35
C VAL A 188 93.58 -2.56 61.33
N GLU A 189 94.48 -3.46 61.77
CA GLU A 189 95.24 -4.32 60.87
C GLU A 189 94.34 -5.39 60.21
N GLU A 190 93.37 -5.96 60.93
CA GLU A 190 92.32 -6.82 60.32
C GLU A 190 91.46 -6.06 59.28
N LYS A 191 91.12 -4.79 59.56
CA LYS A 191 90.37 -3.96 58.60
C LYS A 191 91.22 -3.56 57.40
N LYS A 192 92.54 -3.44 57.54
CA LYS A 192 93.46 -3.13 56.44
C LYS A 192 93.50 -4.28 55.43
N GLN A 193 93.54 -5.53 55.89
CA GLN A 193 93.40 -6.71 55.03
C GLN A 193 92.02 -6.81 54.36
N LEU A 194 90.95 -6.38 55.05
CA LEU A 194 89.60 -6.33 54.46
C LEU A 194 89.50 -5.26 53.36
N VAL A 195 90.18 -4.13 53.53
CA VAL A 195 90.22 -3.04 52.53
C VAL A 195 90.99 -3.49 51.29
N GLU A 196 92.14 -4.16 51.45
CA GLU A 196 92.92 -4.67 50.31
C GLU A 196 92.12 -5.70 49.47
N ASN A 197 91.33 -6.55 50.12
CA ASN A 197 90.43 -7.48 49.42
C ASN A 197 89.27 -6.76 48.71
N LYS A 198 88.75 -5.68 49.28
CA LYS A 198 87.71 -4.86 48.63
C LYS A 198 88.26 -4.02 47.47
N GLU A 199 89.50 -3.54 47.55
CA GLU A 199 90.16 -2.86 46.42
C GLU A 199 90.34 -3.79 45.22
N LYS A 200 90.70 -5.05 45.45
CA LYS A 200 90.73 -6.09 44.39
C LYS A 200 89.35 -6.34 43.79
N GLU A 201 88.29 -6.34 44.59
CA GLU A 201 86.91 -6.49 44.12
C GLU A 201 86.40 -5.25 43.34
N VAL A 202 86.79 -4.05 43.77
CA VAL A 202 86.49 -2.79 43.06
C VAL A 202 87.20 -2.75 41.71
N THR A 203 88.47 -3.17 41.65
CA THR A 203 89.23 -3.22 40.40
C THR A 203 88.59 -4.18 39.38
N GLN A 204 88.05 -5.32 39.84
CA GLN A 204 87.28 -6.23 38.97
C GLN A 204 85.94 -5.63 38.52
N LYS A 205 85.25 -4.88 39.37
CA LYS A 205 83.99 -4.19 39.00
C LYS A 205 84.23 -3.04 38.04
N GLU A 206 85.32 -2.30 38.17
CA GLU A 206 85.72 -1.26 37.23
C GLU A 206 86.00 -1.82 35.85
N GLN A 207 86.69 -2.96 35.76
CA GLN A 207 86.87 -3.66 34.48
C GLN A 207 85.53 -4.07 33.87
N GLN A 208 84.56 -4.57 34.65
CA GLN A 208 83.22 -4.89 34.15
C GLN A 208 82.42 -3.66 33.69
N VAL A 209 82.60 -2.49 34.33
CA VAL A 209 81.97 -1.24 33.91
C VAL A 209 82.52 -0.79 32.56
N VAL A 210 83.84 -0.87 32.35
CA VAL A 210 84.47 -0.55 31.06
C VAL A 210 83.95 -1.46 29.93
N THR A 211 83.71 -2.75 30.20
CA THR A 211 83.11 -3.65 29.21
C THR A 211 81.66 -3.25 28.89
N LYS A 212 80.86 -2.91 29.91
CA LYS A 212 79.47 -2.46 29.72
C LYS A 212 79.38 -1.10 29.01
N GLU A 213 80.29 -0.18 29.24
CA GLU A 213 80.36 1.09 28.51
C GLU A 213 80.63 0.88 27.02
N LYS A 214 81.52 -0.08 26.66
CA LYS A 214 81.73 -0.46 25.26
C LYS A 214 80.48 -1.09 24.62
N GLU A 215 79.73 -1.92 25.36
CA GLU A 215 78.46 -2.47 24.88
C GLU A 215 77.38 -1.39 24.69
N VAL A 216 77.30 -0.40 25.59
CA VAL A 216 76.39 0.74 25.45
C VAL A 216 76.74 1.56 24.22
N GLY A 217 78.02 1.85 23.98
CA GLY A 217 78.46 2.55 22.77
C GLY A 217 78.15 1.79 21.46
N GLN A 218 78.12 0.45 21.48
CA GLN A 218 77.65 -0.35 20.34
C GLN A 218 76.13 -0.26 20.16
N LYS A 219 75.35 -0.31 21.25
CA LYS A 219 73.89 -0.17 21.20
C LYS A 219 73.46 1.23 20.73
N GLU A 220 74.16 2.28 21.14
CA GLU A 220 73.89 3.64 20.65
C GLU A 220 74.10 3.77 19.14
N LYS A 221 75.14 3.14 18.59
CA LYS A 221 75.35 3.07 17.12
C LYS A 221 74.23 2.30 16.42
N GLU A 222 73.73 1.23 17.02
CA GLU A 222 72.61 0.47 16.47
C GLU A 222 71.30 1.27 16.49
N VAL A 223 71.04 2.03 17.57
CA VAL A 223 69.88 2.94 17.68
C VAL A 223 69.95 4.03 16.62
N ALA A 224 71.11 4.68 16.44
CA ALA A 224 71.30 5.68 15.40
C ALA A 224 71.08 5.12 13.98
N SER A 225 71.42 3.85 13.74
CA SER A 225 71.13 3.16 12.48
C SER A 225 69.64 2.91 12.30
N LYS A 226 68.93 2.48 13.36
CA LYS A 226 67.47 2.27 13.32
C LYS A 226 66.70 3.58 13.14
N GLU A 227 67.14 4.68 13.74
CA GLU A 227 66.54 6.01 13.54
C GLU A 227 66.63 6.46 12.07
N LYS A 228 67.78 6.22 11.41
CA LYS A 228 67.91 6.49 9.96
C LYS A 228 66.96 5.64 9.12
N GLU A 229 66.78 4.36 9.47
CA GLU A 229 65.83 3.48 8.78
C GLU A 229 64.38 3.94 8.98
N VAL A 230 64.02 4.39 10.19
CA VAL A 230 62.70 4.98 10.49
C VAL A 230 62.47 6.24 9.65
N GLY A 231 63.45 7.15 9.56
CA GLY A 231 63.34 8.34 8.72
C GLY A 231 63.13 8.02 7.22
N GLN A 232 63.76 6.96 6.71
CA GLN A 232 63.51 6.51 5.33
C GLN A 232 62.10 5.92 5.15
N LYS A 233 61.60 5.17 6.14
CA LYS A 233 60.24 4.64 6.14
C LYS A 233 59.19 5.76 6.21
N GLU A 234 59.41 6.81 7.00
CA GLU A 234 58.53 7.98 7.06
C GLU A 234 58.45 8.72 5.71
N GLN A 235 59.57 8.87 5.00
CA GLN A 235 59.58 9.46 3.65
C GLN A 235 58.79 8.61 2.64
N LEU A 236 58.87 7.28 2.73
CA LEU A 236 58.08 6.37 1.90
C LEU A 236 56.58 6.46 2.22
N VAL A 237 56.22 6.60 3.49
CA VAL A 237 54.83 6.82 3.92
C VAL A 237 54.31 8.14 3.33
N GLY A 238 55.06 9.23 3.44
CA GLY A 238 54.66 10.52 2.86
C GLY A 238 54.51 10.51 1.33
N LYS A 239 55.27 9.68 0.60
CA LYS A 239 55.06 9.46 -0.84
C LYS A 239 53.76 8.69 -1.12
N LYS A 240 53.50 7.62 -0.36
CA LYS A 240 52.25 6.84 -0.49
C LYS A 240 51.02 7.66 -0.16
N GLU A 241 51.08 8.53 0.86
CA GLU A 241 49.98 9.45 1.21
C GLU A 241 49.65 10.40 0.05
N LYS A 242 50.65 10.94 -0.64
CA LYS A 242 50.43 11.78 -1.83
C LYS A 242 49.79 11.01 -2.99
N GLU A 243 50.21 9.76 -3.23
CA GLU A 243 49.59 8.89 -4.25
C GLU A 243 48.14 8.56 -3.89
N ILE A 244 47.85 8.30 -2.61
CA ILE A 244 46.48 8.07 -2.12
C ILE A 244 45.62 9.32 -2.37
N GLY A 245 46.10 10.51 -2.02
CA GLY A 245 45.36 11.76 -2.26
C GLY A 245 45.09 12.05 -3.75
N GLN A 246 45.96 11.61 -4.66
CA GLN A 246 45.69 11.70 -6.11
C GLN A 246 44.62 10.69 -6.55
N LYS A 247 44.65 9.46 -6.04
CA LYS A 247 43.63 8.43 -6.32
C LYS A 247 42.26 8.85 -5.77
N GLU A 248 42.19 9.45 -4.59
CA GLU A 248 40.95 9.99 -4.02
C GLU A 248 40.31 11.06 -4.93
N LYS A 249 41.09 12.00 -5.47
CA LYS A 249 40.57 13.00 -6.43
C LYS A 249 40.02 12.37 -7.70
N LEU A 250 40.66 11.33 -8.20
CA LEU A 250 40.19 10.59 -9.37
C LEU A 250 38.89 9.83 -9.06
N ILE A 251 38.78 9.22 -7.87
CA ILE A 251 37.57 8.56 -7.39
C ILE A 251 36.42 9.57 -7.34
N VAL A 252 36.60 10.74 -6.71
CA VAL A 252 35.57 11.80 -6.63
C VAL A 252 35.11 12.26 -8.03
N THR A 253 36.02 12.32 -9.00
CA THR A 253 35.67 12.69 -10.37
C THR A 253 34.83 11.59 -11.05
N LYS A 254 35.22 10.32 -10.89
CA LYS A 254 34.45 9.18 -11.40
C LYS A 254 33.08 9.06 -10.72
N GLU A 255 32.98 9.31 -9.42
CA GLU A 255 31.71 9.34 -8.70
C GLU A 255 30.76 10.38 -9.29
N LYS A 256 31.24 11.59 -9.58
CA LYS A 256 30.43 12.63 -10.25
C LYS A 256 29.95 12.20 -11.64
N GLU A 257 30.78 11.50 -12.41
CA GLU A 257 30.37 10.96 -13.72
C GLU A 257 29.33 9.85 -13.57
N VAL A 258 29.49 8.96 -12.59
CA VAL A 258 28.52 7.90 -12.28
C VAL A 258 27.19 8.52 -11.87
N THR A 259 27.16 9.52 -10.99
CA THR A 259 25.91 10.20 -10.60
C THR A 259 25.20 10.85 -11.79
N LYS A 260 25.95 11.45 -12.74
CA LYS A 260 25.36 11.99 -13.98
C LYS A 260 24.76 10.88 -14.86
N LYS A 261 25.44 9.74 -14.99
CA LYS A 261 24.92 8.57 -15.73
C LYS A 261 23.68 7.98 -15.05
N GLU A 262 23.67 7.88 -13.73
CA GLU A 262 22.51 7.42 -12.96
C GLU A 262 21.30 8.34 -13.15
N GLN A 263 21.50 9.66 -13.13
CA GLN A 263 20.44 10.64 -13.43
C GLN A 263 19.92 10.50 -14.87
N TRP A 264 20.80 10.28 -15.84
CA TRP A 264 20.40 10.05 -17.23
C TRP A 264 19.60 8.75 -17.40
N VAL A 265 20.04 7.65 -16.77
CA VAL A 265 19.31 6.37 -16.78
C VAL A 265 17.95 6.51 -16.07
N LYS A 266 17.87 7.27 -14.99
CA LYS A 266 16.60 7.56 -14.32
C LYS A 266 15.63 8.32 -15.24
N ARG A 267 16.10 9.36 -15.94
CA ARG A 267 15.31 10.11 -16.92
C ARG A 267 14.85 9.22 -18.09
N GLN A 268 15.72 8.35 -18.60
CA GLN A 268 15.38 7.33 -19.61
C GLN A 268 14.25 6.42 -19.14
N LYS A 269 14.32 5.93 -17.90
CA LYS A 269 13.29 5.06 -17.33
C LYS A 269 11.96 5.79 -17.18
N GLU A 270 11.96 7.03 -16.68
CA GLU A 270 10.76 7.85 -16.54
C GLU A 270 10.10 8.16 -17.91
N LEU A 271 10.91 8.43 -18.95
CA LEU A 271 10.41 8.65 -20.31
C LEU A 271 9.88 7.36 -20.95
N LEU A 272 10.50 6.21 -20.69
CA LEU A 272 9.99 4.92 -21.15
C LEU A 272 8.68 4.55 -20.45
N ASP A 273 8.58 4.77 -19.14
CA ASP A 273 7.36 4.51 -18.37
C ASP A 273 6.20 5.39 -18.87
N THR A 274 6.44 6.67 -19.16
CA THR A 274 5.42 7.56 -19.76
C THR A 274 5.03 7.12 -21.17
N HIS A 275 5.98 6.64 -21.97
CA HIS A 275 5.70 6.12 -23.30
C HIS A 275 4.83 4.85 -23.26
N LEU A 276 5.11 3.92 -22.34
CA LEU A 276 4.30 2.72 -22.13
C LEU A 276 2.88 3.05 -21.64
N GLN A 277 2.74 4.07 -20.79
CA GLN A 277 1.42 4.56 -20.37
C GLN A 277 0.61 5.13 -21.54
N LEU A 278 1.26 5.83 -22.48
CA LEU A 278 0.61 6.33 -23.69
C LEU A 278 0.22 5.21 -24.66
N GLU A 279 1.05 4.17 -24.79
CA GLU A 279 0.74 2.97 -25.58
C GLU A 279 -0.49 2.23 -25.02
N ASP A 280 -0.55 2.04 -23.70
CA ASP A 280 -1.69 1.46 -23.01
C ASP A 280 -2.94 2.33 -23.19
N LYS A 281 -2.82 3.65 -22.99
CA LYS A 281 -3.92 4.60 -23.21
C LYS A 281 -4.45 4.57 -24.64
N ALA A 282 -3.56 4.55 -25.64
CA ALA A 282 -3.95 4.46 -27.04
C ALA A 282 -4.64 3.12 -27.35
N SER A 283 -4.18 2.02 -26.75
CA SER A 283 -4.80 0.70 -26.87
C SER A 283 -6.20 0.67 -26.27
N GLN A 284 -6.38 1.22 -25.06
CA GLN A 284 -7.69 1.35 -24.41
C GLN A 284 -8.66 2.21 -25.25
N ILE A 285 -8.18 3.33 -25.79
CA ILE A 285 -8.98 4.17 -26.71
C ILE A 285 -9.33 3.38 -27.98
N SER A 286 -8.40 2.61 -28.53
CA SER A 286 -8.63 1.73 -29.69
C SER A 286 -9.75 0.70 -29.41
N GLU A 287 -9.73 0.07 -28.24
CA GLU A 287 -10.79 -0.86 -27.81
C GLU A 287 -12.14 -0.17 -27.65
N ARG A 288 -12.18 1.11 -27.28
CA ARG A 288 -13.43 1.88 -27.16
C ARG A 288 -14.07 2.24 -28.50
N PHE A 289 -13.38 2.07 -29.63
CA PHE A 289 -14.03 2.11 -30.94
C PHE A 289 -15.04 0.96 -31.17
N VAL A 290 -15.26 0.07 -30.19
CA VAL A 290 -16.51 -0.71 -30.04
C VAL A 290 -17.77 0.16 -30.05
N LEU A 291 -17.65 1.48 -29.87
CA LEU A 291 -18.66 2.46 -30.26
C LEU A 291 -19.21 2.28 -31.67
N GLU A 292 -18.40 1.84 -32.64
CA GLU A 292 -18.89 1.49 -34.00
C GLU A 292 -19.99 0.43 -33.94
N LYS A 293 -19.84 -0.57 -33.06
CA LYS A 293 -20.87 -1.59 -32.84
C LYS A 293 -22.13 -0.98 -32.24
N LYS A 294 -22.00 -0.13 -31.20
CA LYS A 294 -23.16 0.58 -30.62
C LYS A 294 -23.85 1.48 -31.65
N LEU A 295 -23.08 2.18 -32.48
CA LEU A 295 -23.58 3.00 -33.58
C LEU A 295 -24.34 2.15 -34.59
N GLN A 296 -23.80 0.98 -34.93
CA GLN A 296 -24.44 0.03 -35.84
C GLN A 296 -25.72 -0.56 -35.23
N ASP A 297 -25.73 -0.86 -33.93
CA ASP A 297 -26.90 -1.32 -33.20
C ASP A 297 -28.00 -0.25 -33.24
N VAL A 298 -27.65 1.02 -32.95
CA VAL A 298 -28.58 2.15 -33.05
C VAL A 298 -29.09 2.33 -34.48
N ARG A 299 -28.24 2.26 -35.51
CA ARG A 299 -28.67 2.30 -36.92
C ARG A 299 -29.65 1.17 -37.25
N SER A 300 -29.35 -0.06 -36.84
CA SER A 300 -30.19 -1.23 -37.10
C SER A 300 -31.54 -1.15 -36.39
N PHE A 301 -31.55 -0.68 -35.14
CA PHE A 301 -32.77 -0.46 -34.37
C PHE A 301 -33.63 0.61 -35.03
N ALA A 302 -33.00 1.72 -35.41
CA ALA A 302 -33.64 2.82 -36.08
C ALA A 302 -34.29 2.32 -37.40
N SER A 303 -33.57 1.59 -38.24
CA SER A 303 -34.11 1.09 -39.53
C SER A 303 -35.28 0.11 -39.34
N LYS A 304 -35.21 -0.78 -38.34
CA LYS A 304 -36.35 -1.66 -37.98
C LYS A 304 -37.57 -0.87 -37.54
N LYS A 305 -37.36 0.25 -36.86
CA LYS A 305 -38.46 1.14 -36.44
C LYS A 305 -39.12 1.81 -37.64
N GLU A 306 -38.32 2.32 -38.58
CA GLU A 306 -38.84 2.88 -39.84
C GLU A 306 -39.67 1.84 -40.61
N GLU A 307 -39.17 0.60 -40.70
CA GLU A 307 -39.90 -0.50 -41.32
C GLU A 307 -41.22 -0.81 -40.60
N SER A 308 -41.20 -0.86 -39.26
CA SER A 308 -42.42 -1.10 -38.45
C SER A 308 -43.45 0.00 -38.65
N SER A 309 -43.02 1.27 -38.64
CA SER A 309 -43.91 2.41 -38.92
C SER A 309 -44.45 2.39 -40.35
N GLN A 310 -43.65 1.95 -41.34
CA GLN A 310 -44.12 1.72 -42.72
C GLN A 310 -45.16 0.60 -42.79
N GLN A 311 -44.94 -0.52 -42.09
CA GLN A 311 -45.89 -1.64 -42.05
C GLN A 311 -47.20 -1.26 -41.37
N LEU A 312 -47.15 -0.56 -40.23
CA LEU A 312 -48.33 -0.03 -39.55
C LEU A 312 -49.11 0.87 -40.50
N PHE A 313 -48.43 1.81 -41.15
CA PHE A 313 -49.06 2.71 -42.11
C PHE A 313 -49.80 1.95 -43.21
N MET A 314 -49.17 0.93 -43.79
CA MET A 314 -49.80 0.12 -44.83
C MET A 314 -51.00 -0.67 -44.29
N LYS A 315 -50.93 -1.20 -43.06
CA LYS A 315 -52.07 -1.85 -42.40
C LYS A 315 -53.24 -0.89 -42.20
N VAL A 316 -52.98 0.29 -41.64
CA VAL A 316 -54.01 1.31 -41.40
C VAL A 316 -54.63 1.78 -42.71
N ARG A 317 -53.80 2.03 -43.73
CA ARG A 317 -54.28 2.40 -45.08
C ARG A 317 -55.17 1.33 -45.70
N ASN A 318 -54.74 0.06 -45.65
CA ASN A 318 -55.50 -1.05 -46.21
C ASN A 318 -56.82 -1.28 -45.46
N LEU A 319 -56.80 -1.11 -44.14
CA LEU A 319 -58.00 -1.19 -43.33
C LEU A 319 -58.97 -0.06 -43.71
N ASN A 320 -58.48 1.18 -43.82
CA ASN A 320 -59.30 2.32 -44.22
C ASN A 320 -59.93 2.14 -45.61
N LEU A 321 -59.14 1.67 -46.59
CA LEU A 321 -59.60 1.31 -47.93
C LEU A 321 -60.73 0.27 -47.94
N SER A 322 -60.79 -0.59 -46.92
CA SER A 322 -61.84 -1.61 -46.83
C SER A 322 -63.19 -1.08 -46.34
N PHE A 323 -63.23 0.10 -45.68
CA PHE A 323 -64.47 0.73 -45.21
C PHE A 323 -64.96 1.84 -46.12
N ASP A 324 -64.02 2.61 -46.66
CA ASP A 324 -64.30 3.77 -47.48
C ASP A 324 -63.47 3.68 -48.77
N PRO A 325 -63.94 2.89 -49.76
CA PRO A 325 -63.25 2.73 -51.03
C PRO A 325 -63.08 4.05 -51.79
N GLY A 326 -63.92 5.04 -51.48
CA GLY A 326 -63.92 6.37 -52.08
C GLY A 326 -63.01 7.39 -51.39
N TYR A 327 -62.45 7.06 -50.21
CA TYR A 327 -61.70 8.01 -49.38
C TYR A 327 -62.47 9.29 -49.00
N GLU A 328 -63.80 9.26 -48.94
CA GLU A 328 -64.62 10.43 -48.58
C GLU A 328 -64.29 10.99 -47.19
N TYR A 329 -63.84 10.14 -46.26
CA TYR A 329 -63.85 10.46 -44.83
C TYR A 329 -62.49 10.59 -44.16
N ILE A 330 -61.46 9.86 -44.62
CA ILE A 330 -60.08 10.02 -44.14
C ILE A 330 -59.16 10.23 -45.34
N SER A 331 -58.84 11.49 -45.63
CA SER A 331 -58.06 11.86 -46.82
C SER A 331 -56.61 11.35 -46.74
N GLN A 332 -56.00 11.10 -47.90
CA GLN A 332 -54.57 10.79 -47.99
C GLN A 332 -53.68 11.89 -47.39
N GLU A 333 -54.10 13.16 -47.47
CA GLU A 333 -53.38 14.29 -46.88
C GLU A 333 -53.27 14.18 -45.35
N PHE A 334 -54.29 13.66 -44.67
CA PHE A 334 -54.24 13.47 -43.22
C PHE A 334 -53.09 12.55 -42.81
N PHE A 335 -52.94 11.44 -43.53
CA PHE A 335 -51.88 10.46 -43.33
C PHE A 335 -50.48 11.00 -43.69
N VAL A 336 -50.38 11.86 -44.71
CA VAL A 336 -49.12 12.54 -45.07
C VAL A 336 -48.73 13.55 -43.98
N THR A 337 -49.70 14.28 -43.42
CA THR A 337 -49.47 15.34 -42.43
C THR A 337 -48.96 14.78 -41.10
N ILE A 338 -49.45 13.60 -40.68
CA ILE A 338 -48.95 12.91 -39.46
C ILE A 338 -47.49 12.48 -39.62
N ARG A 339 -47.08 12.13 -40.84
CA ARG A 339 -45.77 11.51 -41.11
C ARG A 339 -44.64 12.51 -41.31
N GLU A 340 -44.97 13.72 -41.74
CA GLU A 340 -43.99 14.75 -42.13
C GLU A 340 -42.97 15.08 -41.02
N PRO A 341 -43.38 15.29 -39.75
CA PRO A 341 -42.45 15.57 -38.65
C PRO A 341 -41.61 14.37 -38.23
N GLU A 342 -42.18 13.16 -38.20
CA GLU A 342 -41.42 11.94 -37.91
C GLU A 342 -40.36 11.70 -38.97
N ARG A 343 -40.70 11.89 -40.26
CA ARG A 343 -39.76 11.79 -41.38
C ARG A 343 -38.64 12.83 -41.30
N LYS A 344 -38.94 14.06 -40.89
CA LYS A 344 -37.93 15.13 -40.70
C LYS A 344 -36.96 14.80 -39.56
N MET A 345 -37.47 14.40 -38.38
CA MET A 345 -36.62 13.98 -37.26
C MET A 345 -35.76 12.76 -37.63
N TRP A 346 -36.34 11.81 -38.38
CA TRP A 346 -35.64 10.64 -38.87
C TRP A 346 -34.45 11.00 -39.76
N ASN A 347 -34.67 11.86 -40.76
CA ASN A 347 -33.61 12.31 -41.65
C ASN A 347 -32.48 13.02 -40.88
N GLN A 348 -32.82 13.92 -39.94
CA GLN A 348 -31.83 14.59 -39.08
C GLN A 348 -31.00 13.59 -38.26
N LYS A 349 -31.64 12.55 -37.71
CA LYS A 349 -30.95 11.49 -36.97
C LYS A 349 -30.02 10.69 -37.87
N GLN A 350 -30.44 10.35 -39.09
CA GLN A 350 -29.59 9.65 -40.05
C GLN A 350 -28.37 10.49 -40.46
N GLU A 351 -28.55 11.79 -40.70
CA GLU A 351 -27.44 12.71 -41.00
C GLU A 351 -26.45 12.80 -39.83
N TYR A 352 -26.93 12.91 -38.60
CA TYR A 352 -26.08 12.87 -37.41
C TYR A 352 -25.32 11.54 -37.29
N LEU A 353 -25.99 10.40 -37.44
CA LEU A 353 -25.36 9.08 -37.34
C LEU A 353 -24.33 8.86 -38.47
N LYS A 354 -24.54 9.45 -39.64
CA LYS A 354 -23.58 9.44 -40.75
C LYS A 354 -22.36 10.31 -40.42
N TRP A 355 -22.58 11.53 -39.95
CA TRP A 355 -21.52 12.43 -39.51
C TRP A 355 -20.66 11.80 -38.39
N LEU A 356 -21.31 11.20 -37.39
CA LEU A 356 -20.62 10.55 -36.27
C LEU A 356 -19.77 9.36 -36.74
N GLY A 357 -20.25 8.59 -37.73
CA GLY A 357 -19.46 7.53 -38.36
C GLY A 357 -18.17 8.09 -38.99
N ASN A 358 -18.29 9.10 -39.84
CA ASN A 358 -17.13 9.72 -40.48
C ASN A 358 -16.16 10.34 -39.46
N ALA A 359 -16.69 10.94 -38.40
CA ALA A 359 -15.87 11.52 -37.33
C ALA A 359 -15.13 10.43 -36.54
N LEU A 360 -15.78 9.30 -36.24
CA LEU A 360 -15.12 8.16 -35.59
C LEU A 360 -14.00 7.59 -36.47
N ASP A 361 -14.22 7.41 -37.77
CA ASP A 361 -13.20 6.94 -38.71
C ASP A 361 -11.97 7.86 -38.69
N SER A 362 -12.18 9.18 -38.78
CA SER A 362 -11.10 10.17 -38.69
C SER A 362 -10.34 10.12 -37.34
N ARG A 363 -11.04 9.92 -36.21
CA ARG A 363 -10.38 9.79 -34.90
C ARG A 363 -9.61 8.47 -34.77
N LYS A 364 -10.09 7.39 -35.39
CA LYS A 364 -9.42 6.10 -35.41
C LYS A 364 -8.11 6.16 -36.21
N GLU A 365 -8.09 6.91 -37.31
CA GLU A 365 -6.88 7.20 -38.07
C GLU A 365 -5.82 7.91 -37.20
N ILE A 366 -6.23 8.90 -36.39
CA ILE A 366 -5.32 9.59 -35.45
C ILE A 366 -4.72 8.62 -34.43
N VAL A 367 -5.54 7.76 -33.81
CA VAL A 367 -5.06 6.78 -32.82
C VAL A 367 -4.14 5.74 -33.46
N THR A 368 -4.46 5.29 -34.68
CA THR A 368 -3.62 4.36 -35.44
C THR A 368 -2.29 5.00 -35.83
N ALA A 369 -2.30 6.26 -36.23
CA ALA A 369 -1.08 7.04 -36.49
C ALA A 369 -0.24 7.18 -35.22
N CYS A 370 -0.84 7.53 -34.08
CA CYS A 370 -0.15 7.58 -32.78
C CYS A 370 0.50 6.24 -32.44
N LEU A 371 -0.22 5.12 -32.54
CA LEU A 371 0.31 3.78 -32.27
C LEU A 371 1.47 3.42 -33.21
N SER A 372 1.38 3.78 -34.49
CA SER A 372 2.45 3.57 -35.46
C SER A 372 3.69 4.41 -35.14
N GLU A 373 3.52 5.69 -34.79
CA GLU A 373 4.62 6.58 -34.41
C GLU A 373 5.28 6.12 -33.09
N ILE A 374 4.49 5.73 -32.08
CA ILE A 374 4.96 5.11 -30.83
C ILE A 374 5.80 3.85 -31.12
N ALA A 375 5.29 2.95 -31.98
CA ALA A 375 6.02 1.75 -32.38
C ALA A 375 7.33 2.05 -33.13
N GLN A 376 7.39 3.15 -33.89
CA GLN A 376 8.61 3.59 -34.57
C GLN A 376 9.64 4.16 -33.58
N VAL A 377 9.21 4.98 -32.62
CA VAL A 377 10.06 5.52 -31.54
C VAL A 377 10.68 4.37 -30.74
N ARG A 378 9.90 3.34 -30.43
CA ARG A 378 10.37 2.13 -29.73
C ARG A 378 11.47 1.38 -30.49
N LYS A 379 11.46 1.41 -31.83
CA LYS A 379 12.50 0.79 -32.66
C LYS A 379 13.78 1.61 -32.69
N ASN A 380 13.69 2.93 -32.55
CA ASN A 380 14.81 3.85 -32.59
C ASN A 380 15.42 4.07 -31.19
N GLN A 381 15.77 2.98 -30.49
CA GLN A 381 16.10 2.92 -29.06
C GLN A 381 17.22 3.87 -28.56
N ASN A 382 17.93 4.60 -29.42
CA ASN A 382 19.22 5.19 -29.06
C ASN A 382 19.39 6.70 -29.25
N GLU A 383 18.55 7.45 -29.95
CA GLU A 383 18.92 8.84 -30.24
C GLU A 383 17.76 9.82 -30.04
N ASP A 384 17.94 10.63 -29.01
CA ASP A 384 17.21 11.84 -28.61
C ASP A 384 16.05 11.67 -27.59
N LEU A 385 16.38 11.82 -26.31
CA LEU A 385 15.42 11.87 -25.20
C LEU A 385 14.48 13.07 -25.29
N ASP A 386 14.97 14.20 -25.79
CA ASP A 386 14.18 15.43 -25.85
C ASP A 386 13.13 15.30 -26.97
N LEU A 387 13.47 14.64 -28.08
CA LEU A 387 12.51 14.27 -29.12
C LEU A 387 11.41 13.31 -28.59
N MET A 388 11.80 12.30 -27.80
CA MET A 388 10.85 11.36 -27.18
C MET A 388 9.88 12.08 -26.23
N GLU A 389 10.38 13.05 -25.44
CA GLU A 389 9.58 13.87 -24.54
C GLU A 389 8.59 14.77 -25.31
N GLU A 390 9.04 15.42 -26.39
CA GLU A 390 8.19 16.23 -27.27
C GLU A 390 7.08 15.40 -27.92
N GLN A 391 7.42 14.21 -28.43
CA GLN A 391 6.45 13.29 -29.02
C GLN A 391 5.44 12.77 -28.00
N ASN A 392 5.89 12.37 -26.80
CA ASN A 392 4.99 11.94 -25.73
C ASN A 392 4.00 13.04 -25.36
N LYS A 393 4.43 14.31 -25.31
CA LYS A 393 3.56 15.45 -25.04
C LYS A 393 2.54 15.68 -26.16
N LYS A 394 2.96 15.56 -27.43
CA LYS A 394 2.05 15.62 -28.60
C LYS A 394 1.00 14.51 -28.54
N PHE A 395 1.41 13.25 -28.35
CA PHE A 395 0.51 12.10 -28.26
C PHE A 395 -0.48 12.23 -27.11
N SER A 396 -0.03 12.65 -25.92
CA SER A 396 -0.93 12.86 -24.78
C SER A 396 -2.04 13.85 -25.12
N GLY A 397 -1.71 14.96 -25.79
CA GLY A 397 -2.70 15.96 -26.18
C GLY A 397 -3.70 15.46 -27.22
N GLU A 398 -3.23 14.70 -28.21
CA GLU A 398 -4.10 14.11 -29.25
C GLU A 398 -5.02 13.03 -28.67
N LEU A 399 -4.50 12.12 -27.85
CA LEU A 399 -5.27 11.05 -27.19
C LEU A 399 -6.31 11.62 -26.21
N ASP A 400 -5.98 12.66 -25.45
CA ASP A 400 -6.94 13.34 -24.55
C ASP A 400 -8.13 13.95 -25.33
N ASN A 401 -7.86 14.50 -26.51
CA ASN A 401 -8.91 15.06 -27.37
C ASN A 401 -9.81 13.97 -27.94
N VAL A 402 -9.24 12.83 -28.36
CA VAL A 402 -10.01 11.66 -28.82
C VAL A 402 -10.86 11.10 -27.67
N GLU A 403 -10.27 10.94 -26.49
CA GLU A 403 -10.98 10.40 -25.32
C GLU A 403 -12.17 11.28 -24.91
N LYS A 404 -11.99 12.61 -24.88
CA LYS A 404 -13.09 13.56 -24.63
C LYS A 404 -14.19 13.45 -25.67
N PHE A 405 -13.84 13.34 -26.96
CA PHE A 405 -14.80 13.12 -28.03
C PHE A 405 -15.61 11.83 -27.82
N LEU A 406 -14.95 10.70 -27.55
CA LEU A 406 -15.60 9.41 -27.30
C LEU A 406 -16.54 9.47 -26.09
N ASN A 407 -16.10 10.08 -24.98
CA ASN A 407 -16.91 10.22 -23.76
C ASN A 407 -18.22 10.99 -24.01
N ILE A 408 -18.16 12.10 -24.75
CA ILE A 408 -19.34 12.93 -25.06
C ILE A 408 -20.34 12.13 -25.91
N HIS A 409 -19.85 11.47 -26.97
CA HIS A 409 -20.73 10.75 -27.89
C HIS A 409 -21.22 9.41 -27.35
N GLU A 410 -20.49 8.75 -26.44
CA GLU A 410 -20.98 7.57 -25.70
C GLU A 410 -22.19 7.89 -24.84
N SER A 411 -22.12 9.00 -24.08
CA SER A 411 -23.23 9.49 -23.27
C SER A 411 -24.44 9.77 -24.16
N PHE A 412 -24.23 10.47 -25.28
CA PHE A 412 -25.28 10.80 -26.22
C PHE A 412 -25.94 9.57 -26.86
N LEU A 413 -25.15 8.58 -27.29
CA LEU A 413 -25.69 7.34 -27.87
C LEU A 413 -26.50 6.53 -26.85
N THR A 414 -26.10 6.57 -25.59
CA THR A 414 -26.83 5.90 -24.50
C THR A 414 -28.16 6.59 -24.24
N GLU A 415 -28.17 7.93 -24.17
CA GLU A 415 -29.42 8.71 -24.06
C GLU A 415 -30.35 8.49 -25.26
N LEU A 416 -29.81 8.45 -26.48
CA LEU A 416 -30.58 8.12 -27.69
C LEU A 416 -31.19 6.73 -27.65
N SER A 417 -30.43 5.72 -27.23
CA SER A 417 -30.92 4.34 -27.09
C SER A 417 -32.04 4.24 -26.06
N ASP A 418 -31.88 4.92 -24.92
CA ASP A 418 -32.91 4.96 -23.87
C ASP A 418 -34.17 5.66 -24.36
N TYR A 419 -34.03 6.79 -25.05
CA TYR A 419 -35.14 7.51 -25.67
C TYR A 419 -35.88 6.64 -26.68
N ASP A 420 -35.14 5.99 -27.58
CA ASP A 420 -35.66 5.09 -28.59
C ASP A 420 -36.46 3.93 -27.99
N SER A 421 -35.97 3.33 -26.90
CA SER A 421 -36.65 2.24 -26.19
C SER A 421 -37.97 2.68 -25.55
N LYS A 422 -38.02 3.90 -25.01
CA LYS A 422 -39.23 4.48 -24.41
C LYS A 422 -40.23 4.87 -25.49
N ALA A 423 -39.76 5.49 -26.56
CA ALA A 423 -40.57 5.84 -27.71
C ALA A 423 -41.16 4.58 -28.37
N ASP A 424 -40.40 3.48 -28.49
CA ASP A 424 -40.90 2.20 -29.03
C ASP A 424 -42.06 1.63 -28.21
N ARG A 425 -41.99 1.71 -26.86
CA ARG A 425 -43.12 1.30 -26.02
C ARG A 425 -44.36 2.14 -26.27
N ALA A 426 -44.21 3.47 -26.32
CA ALA A 426 -45.32 4.37 -26.59
C ALA A 426 -45.92 4.15 -27.99
N THR A 427 -45.07 3.94 -29.00
CA THR A 427 -45.51 3.63 -30.37
C THR A 427 -46.26 2.30 -30.41
N LYS A 428 -45.75 1.22 -29.81
CA LYS A 428 -46.45 -0.08 -29.78
C LYS A 428 -47.79 -0.04 -29.05
N GLU A 429 -47.87 0.73 -27.98
CA GLU A 429 -49.11 0.94 -27.24
C GLU A 429 -50.13 1.70 -28.11
N TYR A 430 -49.68 2.76 -28.79
CA TYR A 430 -50.49 3.49 -29.76
C TYR A 430 -50.94 2.60 -30.92
N GLU A 431 -50.03 1.80 -31.51
CA GLU A 431 -50.34 0.82 -32.56
C GLU A 431 -51.43 -0.16 -32.13
N THR A 432 -51.31 -0.69 -30.92
CA THR A 432 -52.26 -1.65 -30.37
C THR A 432 -53.64 -1.03 -30.19
N ILE A 433 -53.69 0.20 -29.65
CA ILE A 433 -54.93 0.95 -29.47
C ILE A 433 -55.54 1.25 -30.85
N LEU A 434 -54.76 1.78 -31.77
CA LEU A 434 -55.20 2.16 -33.11
C LEU A 434 -55.79 0.96 -33.88
N ILE A 435 -55.08 -0.17 -33.89
CA ILE A 435 -55.54 -1.39 -34.55
C ILE A 435 -56.80 -1.92 -33.88
N ARG A 436 -56.87 -1.93 -32.54
CA ARG A 436 -58.05 -2.40 -31.80
C ARG A 436 -59.28 -1.58 -32.14
N GLU A 437 -59.17 -0.25 -32.07
CA GLU A 437 -60.29 0.64 -32.36
C GLU A 437 -60.72 0.49 -33.83
N LEU A 438 -59.78 0.55 -34.78
CA LEU A 438 -60.11 0.41 -36.20
C LEU A 438 -60.71 -0.96 -36.54
N THR A 439 -60.30 -2.04 -35.87
CA THR A 439 -60.91 -3.37 -36.01
C THR A 439 -62.30 -3.42 -35.39
N TYR A 440 -62.52 -2.76 -34.26
CA TYR A 440 -63.86 -2.64 -33.70
C TYR A 440 -64.81 -1.88 -34.66
N PHE A 441 -64.34 -0.78 -35.27
CA PHE A 441 -65.11 -0.07 -36.30
C PHE A 441 -65.40 -0.92 -37.52
N LYS A 442 -64.44 -1.74 -37.94
CA LYS A 442 -64.64 -2.72 -39.02
C LYS A 442 -65.84 -3.60 -38.73
N ASP A 443 -65.86 -4.20 -37.56
CA ASP A 443 -66.85 -5.19 -37.18
C ASP A 443 -68.24 -4.54 -37.05
N VAL A 444 -68.32 -3.34 -36.45
CA VAL A 444 -69.57 -2.55 -36.39
C VAL A 444 -70.09 -2.24 -37.80
N PHE A 445 -69.22 -1.81 -38.71
CA PHE A 445 -69.62 -1.47 -40.07
C PHE A 445 -70.08 -2.69 -40.88
N GLN A 446 -69.38 -3.83 -40.75
CA GLN A 446 -69.78 -5.10 -41.38
C GLN A 446 -71.10 -5.63 -40.82
N ASN A 447 -71.32 -5.50 -39.50
CA ASN A 447 -72.59 -5.86 -38.86
C ASN A 447 -73.75 -4.98 -39.37
N LEU A 448 -73.48 -3.70 -39.66
CA LEU A 448 -74.50 -2.80 -40.23
C LEU A 448 -74.78 -3.12 -41.70
N GLN A 449 -73.77 -3.44 -42.50
CA GLN A 449 -73.97 -3.89 -43.88
C GLN A 449 -74.77 -5.19 -43.94
N THR A 450 -74.43 -6.17 -43.10
CA THR A 450 -75.19 -7.42 -43.02
C THR A 450 -76.62 -7.21 -42.53
N LEU A 451 -76.85 -6.27 -41.60
CA LEU A 451 -78.20 -5.88 -41.19
C LEU A 451 -79.00 -5.26 -42.35
N ASP A 452 -78.38 -4.40 -43.15
CA ASP A 452 -79.00 -3.78 -44.35
C ASP A 452 -79.36 -4.85 -45.40
N ASP A 453 -78.44 -5.80 -45.65
CA ASP A 453 -78.68 -6.94 -46.54
C ASP A 453 -79.80 -7.85 -46.04
N LEU A 454 -79.82 -8.17 -44.75
CA LEU A 454 -80.88 -8.94 -44.11
C LEU A 454 -82.22 -8.21 -44.22
N GLN A 455 -82.26 -6.92 -43.94
CA GLN A 455 -83.47 -6.12 -44.05
C GLN A 455 -84.00 -6.11 -45.49
N ASN A 456 -83.13 -5.95 -46.48
CA ASN A 456 -83.51 -6.00 -47.89
C ASN A 456 -84.05 -7.38 -48.30
N LYS A 457 -83.44 -8.46 -47.80
CA LYS A 457 -83.94 -9.84 -48.02
C LYS A 457 -85.29 -10.08 -47.35
N THR A 458 -85.44 -9.67 -46.09
CA THR A 458 -86.68 -9.84 -45.33
C THR A 458 -87.81 -8.99 -45.90
N ALA A 459 -87.53 -7.75 -46.31
CA ALA A 459 -88.50 -6.90 -47.01
C ALA A 459 -88.98 -7.55 -48.30
N LYS A 460 -88.06 -8.08 -49.12
CA LYS A 460 -88.39 -8.81 -50.35
C LYS A 460 -89.22 -10.07 -50.07
N ALA A 461 -88.82 -10.88 -49.09
CA ALA A 461 -89.55 -12.09 -48.70
C ALA A 461 -90.94 -11.79 -48.14
N LEU A 462 -91.11 -10.67 -47.42
CA LEU A 462 -92.40 -10.24 -46.89
C LEU A 462 -93.29 -9.66 -47.98
N ASP A 463 -92.74 -8.89 -48.93
CA ASP A 463 -93.47 -8.44 -50.12
C ASP A 463 -93.98 -9.65 -50.93
N GLU A 464 -93.16 -10.71 -51.04
CA GLU A 464 -93.53 -12.00 -51.65
C GLU A 464 -94.56 -12.80 -50.83
N ALA A 465 -94.63 -12.62 -49.50
CA ALA A 465 -95.56 -13.31 -48.59
C ALA A 465 -96.85 -12.52 -48.27
N SER A 466 -96.97 -11.28 -48.77
CA SER A 466 -97.90 -10.23 -48.33
C SER A 466 -99.40 -10.47 -48.57
N GLU A 467 -99.85 -11.69 -48.88
CA GLU A 467 -101.27 -12.02 -48.87
C GLU A 467 -101.81 -12.45 -47.48
N LYS A 468 -100.99 -12.64 -46.42
CA LYS A 468 -101.46 -13.45 -45.28
C LYS A 468 -101.40 -12.96 -43.83
N LYS A 469 -100.87 -11.79 -43.42
CA LYS A 469 -101.10 -11.28 -42.04
C LYS A 469 -100.69 -9.82 -41.84
N GLN A 470 -101.62 -9.01 -41.35
CA GLN A 470 -101.45 -7.58 -41.03
C GLN A 470 -100.47 -7.34 -39.86
N ASP A 471 -100.41 -8.27 -38.89
CA ASP A 471 -99.58 -8.12 -37.69
C ASP A 471 -98.07 -8.19 -37.98
N ASP A 472 -97.68 -9.03 -38.95
CA ASP A 472 -96.28 -9.15 -39.39
C ASP A 472 -95.81 -7.88 -40.12
N GLN A 473 -96.72 -7.14 -40.77
CA GLN A 473 -96.40 -5.86 -41.40
C GLN A 473 -96.12 -4.75 -40.38
N ASN A 474 -96.84 -4.72 -39.25
CA ASN A 474 -96.62 -3.71 -38.21
C ASN A 474 -95.26 -3.88 -37.52
N ILE A 475 -94.86 -5.13 -37.24
CA ILE A 475 -93.53 -5.44 -36.68
C ILE A 475 -92.44 -5.04 -37.67
N LEU A 476 -92.63 -5.29 -38.98
CA LEU A 476 -91.67 -4.88 -40.00
C LEU A 476 -91.56 -3.35 -40.10
N ILE A 477 -92.66 -2.61 -39.93
CA ILE A 477 -92.66 -1.13 -39.94
C ILE A 477 -91.87 -0.59 -38.74
N GLU A 478 -92.10 -1.10 -37.53
CA GLU A 478 -91.31 -0.71 -36.35
C GLU A 478 -89.82 -1.04 -36.51
N GLN A 479 -89.49 -2.21 -37.06
CA GLN A 479 -88.10 -2.58 -37.33
C GLN A 479 -87.45 -1.72 -38.43
N LYS A 480 -88.18 -1.41 -39.52
CA LYS A 480 -87.73 -0.48 -40.56
C LYS A 480 -87.44 0.90 -39.97
N GLN A 481 -88.28 1.37 -39.06
CA GLN A 481 -88.10 2.65 -38.38
C GLN A 481 -86.88 2.63 -37.46
N SER A 482 -86.71 1.59 -36.64
CA SER A 482 -85.56 1.45 -35.74
C SER A 482 -84.23 1.37 -36.50
N ILE A 483 -84.19 0.66 -37.63
CA ILE A 483 -83.00 0.60 -38.50
C ILE A 483 -82.76 1.93 -39.21
N ALA A 484 -83.82 2.61 -39.68
CA ALA A 484 -83.70 3.94 -40.28
C ALA A 484 -83.17 4.97 -39.28
N ASP A 485 -83.57 4.89 -38.01
CA ASP A 485 -83.06 5.74 -36.93
C ASP A 485 -81.57 5.45 -36.66
N VAL A 486 -81.16 4.18 -36.62
CA VAL A 486 -79.73 3.81 -36.53
C VAL A 486 -78.94 4.31 -37.75
N LYS A 487 -79.49 4.19 -38.96
CA LYS A 487 -78.86 4.64 -40.22
C LYS A 487 -78.75 6.17 -40.29
N LYS A 488 -79.67 6.90 -39.66
CA LYS A 488 -79.64 8.36 -39.53
C LYS A 488 -78.60 8.83 -38.52
N ASP A 489 -78.42 8.11 -37.44
CA ASP A 489 -77.45 8.44 -36.39
C ASP A 489 -76.01 8.02 -36.74
N LEU A 490 -75.85 7.02 -37.61
CA LEU A 490 -74.54 6.46 -37.97
C LEU A 490 -73.56 7.49 -38.57
N PRO A 491 -73.94 8.36 -39.54
CA PRO A 491 -73.03 9.38 -40.07
C PRO A 491 -72.65 10.44 -39.02
N VAL A 492 -73.48 10.65 -38.01
CA VAL A 492 -73.21 11.59 -36.90
C VAL A 492 -72.21 10.97 -35.93
N LEU A 493 -72.40 9.70 -35.56
CA LEU A 493 -71.44 8.93 -34.77
C LEU A 493 -70.09 8.81 -35.47
N TYR A 494 -70.10 8.51 -36.77
CA TYR A 494 -68.89 8.41 -37.58
C TYR A 494 -68.15 9.75 -37.68
N ARG A 495 -68.86 10.87 -37.88
CA ARG A 495 -68.26 12.21 -37.82
C ARG A 495 -67.67 12.56 -36.45
N LYS A 496 -68.38 12.26 -35.35
CA LYS A 496 -67.86 12.45 -33.99
C LYS A 496 -66.60 11.62 -33.74
N TYR A 497 -66.55 10.40 -34.27
CA TYR A 497 -65.38 9.55 -34.17
C TYR A 497 -64.20 10.09 -34.97
N ILE A 498 -64.41 10.48 -36.24
CA ILE A 498 -63.36 11.10 -37.07
C ILE A 498 -62.83 12.37 -36.41
N GLN A 499 -63.71 13.22 -35.90
CA GLN A 499 -63.31 14.42 -35.19
C GLN A 499 -62.45 14.07 -33.97
N ARG A 500 -62.84 13.07 -33.18
CA ARG A 500 -62.04 12.62 -32.02
C ARG A 500 -60.71 12.01 -32.43
N PHE A 501 -60.68 11.25 -33.51
CA PHE A 501 -59.46 10.70 -34.09
C PHE A 501 -58.51 11.80 -34.57
N GLN A 502 -59.05 12.85 -35.18
CA GLN A 502 -58.31 14.06 -35.56
C GLN A 502 -57.79 14.80 -34.33
N GLU A 503 -58.58 14.93 -33.26
CA GLU A 503 -58.14 15.52 -31.98
C GLU A 503 -56.99 14.73 -31.35
N LEU A 504 -57.12 13.40 -31.22
CA LEU A 504 -56.08 12.53 -30.67
C LEU A 504 -54.81 12.55 -31.52
N SER A 505 -54.98 12.56 -32.85
CA SER A 505 -53.86 12.72 -33.77
C SER A 505 -53.21 14.09 -33.61
N HIS A 506 -53.98 15.17 -33.43
CA HIS A 506 -53.44 16.51 -33.20
C HIS A 506 -52.72 16.60 -31.85
N GLU A 507 -53.23 15.94 -30.82
CA GLU A 507 -52.63 15.87 -29.49
C GLU A 507 -51.32 15.08 -29.52
N TYR A 508 -51.31 13.90 -30.16
CA TYR A 508 -50.09 13.14 -30.44
C TYR A 508 -49.07 13.96 -31.25
N MET A 509 -49.53 14.63 -32.30
CA MET A 509 -48.70 15.49 -33.13
C MET A 509 -48.20 16.73 -32.38
N SER A 510 -48.93 17.24 -31.39
CA SER A 510 -48.44 18.31 -30.51
C SER A 510 -47.31 17.81 -29.62
N VAL A 511 -47.37 16.58 -29.11
CA VAL A 511 -46.29 15.94 -28.36
C VAL A 511 -45.05 15.74 -29.26
N ILE A 512 -45.25 15.30 -30.51
CA ILE A 512 -44.15 15.18 -31.49
C ILE A 512 -43.60 16.54 -31.90
N LYS A 513 -44.44 17.53 -32.15
CA LYS A 513 -44.03 18.87 -32.60
C LYS A 513 -43.34 19.67 -31.50
N ASN A 514 -43.69 19.36 -30.24
CA ASN A 514 -43.00 19.83 -29.03
C ASN A 514 -41.83 18.92 -28.63
N SER A 515 -41.59 17.81 -29.35
CA SER A 515 -40.35 17.05 -29.19
C SER A 515 -39.18 17.89 -29.69
N PRO A 516 -38.01 17.78 -29.04
CA PRO A 516 -36.89 18.66 -29.32
C PRO A 516 -36.48 18.56 -30.79
N LYS A 517 -36.62 19.66 -31.52
CA LYS A 517 -35.99 19.81 -32.83
C LYS A 517 -34.48 19.88 -32.60
N ILE A 518 -33.76 18.94 -33.19
CA ILE A 518 -32.30 19.01 -33.22
C ILE A 518 -31.97 19.81 -34.48
N ASP A 519 -31.78 21.12 -34.34
CA ASP A 519 -31.26 21.94 -35.43
C ASP A 519 -29.78 21.59 -35.62
N VAL A 520 -29.51 20.54 -36.40
CA VAL A 520 -28.14 20.13 -36.79
C VAL A 520 -27.70 20.97 -37.99
N GLU A 521 -27.65 22.29 -37.84
CA GLU A 521 -26.85 23.09 -38.78
C GLU A 521 -25.37 22.85 -38.49
N HIS A 522 -24.61 22.64 -39.55
CA HIS A 522 -23.33 21.93 -39.53
C HIS A 522 -22.25 22.60 -38.68
N GLY A 523 -21.60 21.81 -37.82
CA GLY A 523 -20.34 22.17 -37.17
C GLY A 523 -20.47 22.71 -35.75
N PHE A 524 -20.95 21.88 -34.81
CA PHE A 524 -20.92 22.24 -33.40
C PHE A 524 -19.51 22.19 -32.83
N SER A 525 -19.05 23.29 -32.24
CA SER A 525 -17.94 23.32 -31.31
C SER A 525 -18.23 22.46 -30.08
N ALA A 526 -17.20 21.95 -29.40
CA ALA A 526 -17.37 21.13 -28.19
C ALA A 526 -18.24 21.81 -27.11
N LYS A 527 -18.24 23.15 -27.08
CA LYS A 527 -19.06 23.96 -26.17
C LYS A 527 -20.55 23.91 -26.55
N GLU A 528 -20.84 23.91 -27.85
CA GLU A 528 -22.20 23.81 -28.38
C GLU A 528 -22.74 22.38 -28.28
N ILE A 529 -21.91 21.36 -28.45
CA ILE A 529 -22.31 19.96 -28.18
C ILE A 529 -22.63 19.75 -26.70
N ALA A 530 -21.82 20.29 -25.79
CA ALA A 530 -22.07 20.21 -24.35
C ALA A 530 -23.34 20.98 -23.94
N SER A 531 -23.58 22.15 -24.54
CA SER A 531 -24.81 22.92 -24.37
C SER A 531 -26.03 22.14 -24.89
N ALA A 532 -25.93 21.57 -26.09
CA ALA A 532 -26.98 20.77 -26.70
C ALA A 532 -27.28 19.51 -25.88
N ALA A 533 -26.26 18.83 -25.33
CA ALA A 533 -26.43 17.67 -24.45
C ALA A 533 -27.14 18.05 -23.14
N LEU A 534 -26.75 19.15 -22.50
CA LEU A 534 -27.42 19.67 -21.29
C LEU A 534 -28.88 20.06 -21.57
N GLU A 535 -29.12 20.68 -22.72
CA GLU A 535 -30.44 21.09 -23.17
C GLU A 535 -31.33 19.87 -23.47
N ILE A 536 -30.81 18.89 -24.21
CA ILE A 536 -31.49 17.61 -24.50
C ILE A 536 -31.79 16.84 -23.21
N SER A 537 -30.85 16.77 -22.27
CA SER A 537 -31.07 16.11 -20.97
C SER A 537 -32.15 16.81 -20.13
N SER A 538 -32.13 18.15 -20.08
CA SER A 538 -33.16 18.93 -19.38
C SER A 538 -34.55 18.78 -20.02
N LYS A 539 -34.61 18.74 -21.35
CA LYS A 539 -35.86 18.65 -22.12
C LYS A 539 -36.41 17.22 -22.18
N SER A 540 -35.53 16.21 -22.18
CA SER A 540 -35.87 14.80 -21.98
C SER A 540 -36.56 14.58 -20.64
N LYS A 541 -36.04 15.19 -19.56
CA LYS A 541 -36.71 15.21 -18.25
C LYS A 541 -38.09 15.88 -18.29
N ALA A 542 -38.24 16.98 -19.04
CA ALA A 542 -39.54 17.67 -19.17
C ALA A 542 -40.58 16.79 -19.89
N LEU A 543 -40.21 16.15 -21.00
CA LEU A 543 -41.04 15.19 -21.73
C LEU A 543 -41.39 13.97 -20.87
N GLN A 544 -40.44 13.48 -20.08
CA GLN A 544 -40.66 12.37 -19.16
C GLN A 544 -41.72 12.70 -18.09
N GLY A 545 -41.83 13.97 -17.70
CA GLY A 545 -42.89 14.47 -16.83
C GLY A 545 -44.28 14.55 -17.48
N GLN A 546 -44.35 14.56 -18.82
CA GLN A 546 -45.61 14.60 -19.57
C GLN A 546 -46.16 13.20 -19.88
N ILE A 547 -45.32 12.15 -19.85
CA ILE A 547 -45.74 10.75 -20.08
C ILE A 547 -46.94 10.34 -19.20
N PRO A 548 -46.99 10.65 -17.89
CA PRO A 548 -48.15 10.33 -17.06
C PRO A 548 -49.42 11.10 -17.45
N GLN A 549 -49.30 12.33 -18.00
CA GLN A 549 -50.46 13.07 -18.50
C GLN A 549 -50.99 12.44 -19.79
N ILE A 550 -50.10 12.03 -20.69
CA ILE A 550 -50.44 11.25 -21.89
C ILE A 550 -51.18 9.97 -21.48
N GLN A 551 -50.63 9.20 -20.54
CA GLN A 551 -51.28 7.99 -20.00
C GLN A 551 -52.63 8.27 -19.32
N LYS A 552 -52.79 9.41 -18.64
CA LYS A 552 -54.04 9.82 -17.98
C LYS A 552 -55.12 10.23 -18.99
N ILE A 553 -54.72 10.87 -20.09
CA ILE A 553 -55.61 11.19 -21.21
C ILE A 553 -56.11 9.90 -21.86
N TYR A 554 -55.23 8.90 -22.07
CA TYR A 554 -55.62 7.60 -22.63
C TYR A 554 -56.38 6.70 -21.64
N GLY A 555 -56.16 6.82 -20.33
CA GLY A 555 -56.97 6.14 -19.31
C GLY A 555 -58.41 6.64 -19.23
N SER A 556 -58.72 7.81 -19.81
CA SER A 556 -60.07 8.37 -19.86
C SER A 556 -60.93 7.83 -21.02
N LEU A 557 -60.49 6.78 -21.71
CA LEU A 557 -61.22 6.07 -22.77
C LEU A 557 -62.44 5.28 -22.24
N ASP A 558 -63.19 5.86 -21.32
CA ASP A 558 -64.35 5.26 -20.66
C ASP A 558 -65.64 5.38 -21.52
N ARG A 559 -65.48 5.26 -22.86
CA ARG A 559 -66.57 5.29 -23.85
C ARG A 559 -66.88 3.95 -24.49
N SER A 560 -66.30 2.87 -23.95
CA SER A 560 -66.82 1.50 -24.11
C SER A 560 -68.35 1.49 -23.98
N ASN A 561 -68.90 2.28 -23.06
CA ASN A 561 -70.34 2.29 -22.76
C ASN A 561 -71.24 2.81 -23.90
N GLU A 562 -70.82 3.81 -24.70
CA GLU A 562 -71.66 4.34 -25.81
C GLU A 562 -71.64 3.39 -27.01
N LEU A 563 -70.47 2.83 -27.33
CA LEU A 563 -70.30 1.84 -28.39
C LEU A 563 -70.95 0.51 -28.00
N GLU A 564 -70.79 0.07 -26.76
CA GLU A 564 -71.46 -1.12 -26.20
C GLU A 564 -72.99 -0.92 -26.14
N SER A 565 -73.47 0.30 -25.91
CA SER A 565 -74.90 0.63 -26.02
C SER A 565 -75.40 0.47 -27.45
N LEU A 566 -74.61 0.93 -28.43
CA LEU A 566 -74.94 0.80 -29.86
C LEU A 566 -74.90 -0.67 -30.30
N GLU A 567 -73.87 -1.41 -29.89
CA GLU A 567 -73.72 -2.84 -30.14
C GLU A 567 -74.87 -3.63 -29.53
N LYS A 568 -75.30 -3.28 -28.30
CA LYS A 568 -76.51 -3.85 -27.68
C LYS A 568 -77.76 -3.58 -28.52
N LYS A 569 -77.94 -2.36 -29.04
CA LYS A 569 -79.09 -2.01 -29.92
C LYS A 569 -79.05 -2.77 -31.24
N VAL A 570 -77.87 -2.91 -31.86
CA VAL A 570 -77.68 -3.68 -33.10
C VAL A 570 -77.95 -5.16 -32.86
N ASN A 571 -77.41 -5.75 -31.81
CA ASN A 571 -77.64 -7.14 -31.44
C ASN A 571 -79.11 -7.42 -31.09
N GLN A 572 -79.78 -6.49 -30.39
CA GLN A 572 -81.22 -6.57 -30.12
C GLN A 572 -82.04 -6.57 -31.42
N SER A 573 -81.66 -5.72 -32.38
CA SER A 573 -82.31 -5.67 -33.70
C SER A 573 -82.08 -6.96 -34.50
N PHE A 574 -80.87 -7.54 -34.41
CA PHE A 574 -80.51 -8.82 -35.03
C PHE A 574 -81.32 -9.99 -34.47
N VAL A 575 -81.45 -10.06 -33.13
CA VAL A 575 -82.26 -11.08 -32.44
C VAL A 575 -83.74 -10.94 -32.81
N ALA A 576 -84.25 -9.71 -32.88
CA ALA A 576 -85.63 -9.46 -33.28
C ALA A 576 -85.91 -9.86 -34.75
N LEU A 577 -84.99 -9.57 -35.67
CA LEU A 577 -85.09 -9.99 -37.08
C LEU A 577 -85.03 -11.51 -37.23
N ASN A 578 -84.11 -12.19 -36.53
CA ASN A 578 -84.00 -13.66 -36.58
C ASN A 578 -85.19 -14.38 -35.92
N SER A 579 -85.91 -13.71 -35.02
CA SER A 579 -87.11 -14.26 -34.38
C SER A 579 -88.34 -14.27 -35.30
N ILE A 580 -88.29 -13.57 -36.44
CA ILE A 580 -89.27 -13.68 -37.53
C ILE A 580 -88.95 -14.98 -38.27
N VAL A 581 -89.44 -16.10 -37.74
CA VAL A 581 -89.20 -17.43 -38.30
C VAL A 581 -89.88 -17.54 -39.66
N ILE A 582 -89.10 -17.37 -40.73
CA ILE A 582 -89.41 -18.00 -42.02
C ILE A 582 -89.05 -19.49 -41.84
N PRO A 583 -89.96 -20.44 -42.10
CA PRO A 583 -89.69 -21.87 -41.90
C PRO A 583 -88.60 -22.34 -42.87
N GLU A 584 -87.36 -22.37 -42.42
CA GLU A 584 -86.24 -22.93 -43.18
C GLU A 584 -86.29 -24.46 -43.22
N LYS A 585 -86.04 -24.99 -44.42
CA LYS A 585 -85.81 -26.42 -44.69
C LYS A 585 -84.56 -26.89 -43.94
N LYS A 586 -84.69 -28.00 -43.20
CA LYS A 586 -83.65 -28.68 -42.40
C LYS A 586 -82.29 -28.78 -43.12
N PRO A 587 -81.18 -28.36 -42.49
CA PRO A 587 -79.84 -28.65 -42.97
C PRO A 587 -79.30 -30.00 -42.47
N THR A 588 -78.53 -30.66 -43.33
CA THR A 588 -77.84 -31.95 -43.15
C THR A 588 -76.57 -31.77 -42.29
N PRO A 589 -76.24 -32.69 -41.35
CA PRO A 589 -75.13 -32.48 -40.42
C PRO A 589 -73.76 -32.73 -41.05
N THR A 590 -72.83 -31.77 -40.86
CA THR A 590 -71.42 -31.88 -41.27
C THR A 590 -70.56 -32.40 -40.12
N VAL A 591 -69.65 -33.32 -40.47
CA VAL A 591 -68.74 -34.08 -39.59
C VAL A 591 -67.63 -33.20 -39.00
N ALA A 592 -67.40 -33.30 -37.69
CA ALA A 592 -66.33 -32.62 -36.97
C ALA A 592 -64.98 -33.36 -37.13
N VAL A 593 -63.93 -32.63 -37.54
CA VAL A 593 -62.54 -33.10 -37.61
C VAL A 593 -61.79 -32.68 -36.34
N LYS A 594 -61.10 -33.65 -35.73
CA LYS A 594 -60.31 -33.54 -34.50
C LYS A 594 -58.89 -33.04 -34.82
N PRO A 595 -58.31 -32.08 -34.09
CA PRO A 595 -56.97 -31.58 -34.37
C PRO A 595 -55.88 -32.52 -33.83
N THR A 596 -54.89 -32.81 -34.67
CA THR A 596 -53.73 -33.65 -34.38
C THR A 596 -52.66 -32.86 -33.61
N SER A 597 -52.18 -33.44 -32.50
CA SER A 597 -51.08 -32.93 -31.68
C SER A 597 -49.74 -33.01 -32.42
N PRO A 598 -48.86 -32.00 -32.33
CA PRO A 598 -47.51 -32.06 -32.91
C PRO A 598 -46.63 -33.03 -32.12
N ASP A 599 -45.82 -33.81 -32.86
CA ASP A 599 -44.84 -34.76 -32.35
C ASP A 599 -43.80 -34.07 -31.44
N ILE A 600 -43.88 -34.34 -30.14
CA ILE A 600 -42.86 -33.97 -29.16
C ILE A 600 -41.72 -34.98 -29.30
N LYS A 601 -40.58 -34.53 -29.86
CA LYS A 601 -39.32 -35.28 -29.83
C LYS A 601 -39.02 -35.70 -28.39
N LYS A 602 -38.94 -37.01 -28.14
CA LYS A 602 -38.50 -37.56 -26.84
C LYS A 602 -37.12 -37.00 -26.49
N THR A 603 -37.06 -36.12 -25.50
CA THR A 603 -35.82 -35.64 -24.91
C THR A 603 -35.10 -36.83 -24.28
N VAL A 604 -33.84 -37.06 -24.66
CA VAL A 604 -32.99 -38.09 -24.05
C VAL A 604 -32.80 -37.71 -22.58
N GLU A 605 -33.12 -38.63 -21.65
CA GLU A 605 -32.88 -38.38 -20.23
C GLU A 605 -31.38 -38.24 -19.96
N PRO A 606 -30.93 -37.22 -19.22
CA PRO A 606 -29.53 -37.05 -18.87
C PRO A 606 -29.03 -38.21 -18.00
N GLY A 607 -27.81 -38.67 -18.29
CA GLY A 607 -27.15 -39.75 -17.55
C GLY A 607 -26.61 -39.27 -16.20
N GLN A 608 -26.23 -40.20 -15.32
CA GLN A 608 -25.65 -39.86 -14.01
C GLN A 608 -24.41 -38.96 -14.14
N ALA A 609 -23.54 -39.22 -15.12
CA ALA A 609 -22.35 -38.42 -15.38
C ALA A 609 -22.66 -36.96 -15.75
N ASP A 610 -23.79 -36.71 -16.44
CA ASP A 610 -24.22 -35.34 -16.77
C ASP A 610 -24.64 -34.58 -15.51
N ILE A 611 -25.29 -35.27 -14.57
CA ILE A 611 -25.72 -34.71 -13.29
C ILE A 611 -24.50 -34.45 -12.39
N GLU A 612 -23.56 -35.39 -12.30
CA GLU A 612 -22.28 -35.20 -11.58
C GLU A 612 -21.53 -33.99 -12.12
N LYS A 613 -21.40 -33.90 -13.44
CA LYS A 613 -20.79 -32.76 -14.11
C LYS A 613 -21.50 -31.44 -13.76
N ALA A 614 -22.82 -31.40 -13.82
CA ALA A 614 -23.60 -30.20 -13.47
C ALA A 614 -23.43 -29.79 -12.00
N VAL A 615 -23.34 -30.75 -11.07
CA VAL A 615 -23.05 -30.50 -9.66
C VAL A 615 -21.64 -29.93 -9.48
N MET A 616 -20.64 -30.46 -10.18
CA MET A 616 -19.26 -29.96 -10.11
C MET A 616 -19.11 -28.57 -10.72
N GLU A 617 -19.82 -28.30 -11.81
CA GLU A 617 -19.86 -26.98 -12.47
C GLU A 617 -20.64 -25.94 -11.66
N MET A 618 -21.46 -26.33 -10.68
CA MET A 618 -22.18 -25.40 -9.81
C MET A 618 -21.25 -24.41 -9.11
N GLY A 619 -20.03 -24.82 -8.76
CA GLY A 619 -19.03 -23.91 -8.18
C GLY A 619 -18.79 -22.68 -9.07
N GLN A 620 -18.75 -22.89 -10.38
CA GLN A 620 -18.55 -21.82 -11.36
C GLN A 620 -19.72 -20.84 -11.40
N LEU A 621 -20.93 -21.24 -11.03
CA LEU A 621 -22.12 -20.37 -11.03
C LEU A 621 -22.04 -19.25 -9.98
N PHE A 622 -21.22 -19.47 -8.93
CA PHE A 622 -20.95 -18.51 -7.85
C PHE A 622 -19.58 -17.84 -7.96
N GLU A 623 -18.74 -18.27 -8.90
CA GLU A 623 -17.40 -17.73 -9.12
C GLU A 623 -17.45 -16.49 -10.01
N PHE A 624 -17.51 -15.33 -9.36
CA PHE A 624 -17.42 -14.03 -10.02
C PHE A 624 -15.97 -13.55 -10.03
N SER A 625 -15.03 -14.24 -10.69
CA SER A 625 -13.62 -13.84 -10.62
C SER A 625 -12.81 -14.14 -11.87
N PRO A 626 -11.86 -13.25 -12.27
CA PRO A 626 -11.65 -11.90 -11.75
C PRO A 626 -12.74 -10.94 -12.25
N ALA A 627 -13.42 -10.24 -11.34
CA ALA A 627 -14.62 -9.47 -11.72
C ALA A 627 -14.88 -8.24 -10.85
N GLU A 628 -15.58 -7.28 -11.45
CA GLU A 628 -16.25 -6.18 -10.76
C GLU A 628 -17.77 -6.33 -10.93
N TYR A 629 -18.53 -6.16 -9.85
CA TYR A 629 -19.99 -6.22 -9.89
C TYR A 629 -20.65 -5.46 -8.74
N LEU A 630 -21.96 -5.25 -8.88
CA LEU A 630 -22.82 -4.73 -7.83
C LEU A 630 -23.60 -5.86 -7.17
N MET A 631 -23.78 -5.78 -5.86
CA MET A 631 -24.55 -6.74 -5.07
C MET A 631 -25.59 -5.98 -4.23
N ASP A 632 -26.87 -6.18 -4.56
CA ASP A 632 -28.00 -5.65 -3.82
C ASP A 632 -28.51 -6.70 -2.84
N VAL A 633 -28.53 -6.38 -1.55
CA VAL A 633 -28.98 -7.27 -0.48
C VAL A 633 -30.23 -6.69 0.17
N GLN A 634 -31.35 -7.41 0.07
CA GLN A 634 -32.62 -7.04 0.66
C GLN A 634 -32.98 -8.02 1.77
N PHE A 635 -33.30 -7.46 2.93
CA PHE A 635 -33.75 -8.19 4.09
C PHE A 635 -35.25 -8.03 4.21
N PHE A 636 -35.97 -9.13 4.13
CA PHE A 636 -37.41 -9.18 4.27
C PHE A 636 -37.75 -9.68 5.67
N ALA A 637 -38.50 -8.90 6.44
CA ALA A 637 -39.06 -9.34 7.70
C ALA A 637 -40.53 -9.72 7.51
N LYS A 638 -40.98 -10.71 8.26
CA LYS A 638 -42.38 -11.13 8.28
C LYS A 638 -43.22 -10.07 9.01
N ASP A 639 -44.23 -9.54 8.32
CA ASP A 639 -45.24 -8.62 8.85
C ASP A 639 -46.62 -9.26 8.61
N GLY A 640 -47.10 -10.00 9.61
CA GLY A 640 -48.28 -10.86 9.49
C GLY A 640 -48.10 -11.99 8.47
N ALA A 641 -48.95 -12.03 7.45
CA ALA A 641 -48.89 -13.01 6.37
C ALA A 641 -48.03 -12.57 5.17
N LYS A 642 -47.50 -11.34 5.18
CA LYS A 642 -46.69 -10.78 4.10
C LYS A 642 -45.26 -10.56 4.57
N PHE A 643 -44.33 -10.60 3.63
CA PHE A 643 -42.95 -10.19 3.87
C PHE A 643 -42.77 -8.76 3.34
N LYS A 644 -42.15 -7.89 4.14
CA LYS A 644 -41.82 -6.52 3.74
C LYS A 644 -40.31 -6.30 3.82
N VAL A 645 -39.76 -5.47 2.93
CA VAL A 645 -38.35 -5.09 2.98
C VAL A 645 -38.11 -4.28 4.26
N ALA A 646 -37.41 -4.89 5.21
CA ALA A 646 -37.04 -4.26 6.47
C ALA A 646 -35.71 -3.50 6.37
N HIS A 647 -34.80 -3.97 5.51
CA HIS A 647 -33.51 -3.33 5.31
C HIS A 647 -32.97 -3.62 3.90
N GLN A 648 -32.17 -2.70 3.36
CA GLN A 648 -31.53 -2.87 2.06
C GLN A 648 -30.10 -2.34 2.14
N MET A 649 -29.18 -3.13 1.59
CA MET A 649 -27.78 -2.78 1.41
C MET A 649 -27.41 -2.92 -0.06
N GLN A 650 -26.44 -2.15 -0.50
CA GLN A 650 -25.87 -2.29 -1.84
C GLN A 650 -24.36 -2.21 -1.70
N PHE A 651 -23.65 -3.10 -2.39
CA PHE A 651 -22.20 -3.20 -2.36
C PHE A 651 -21.63 -3.11 -3.77
N LYS A 652 -20.48 -2.44 -3.90
CA LYS A 652 -19.58 -2.56 -5.06
C LYS A 652 -18.48 -3.55 -4.70
N ILE A 653 -18.34 -4.63 -5.47
CA ILE A 653 -17.43 -5.72 -5.16
C ILE A 653 -16.38 -5.86 -6.26
N LEU A 654 -15.14 -6.03 -5.84
CA LEU A 654 -14.01 -6.48 -6.64
C LEU A 654 -13.54 -7.83 -6.09
N SER A 655 -13.37 -8.82 -6.95
CA SER A 655 -13.06 -10.20 -6.55
C SER A 655 -12.00 -10.83 -7.43
N LYS A 656 -11.08 -11.56 -6.79
CA LYS A 656 -9.96 -12.26 -7.42
C LYS A 656 -9.77 -13.64 -6.78
N ASN A 657 -9.55 -14.65 -7.61
CA ASN A 657 -9.19 -16.00 -7.20
C ASN A 657 -7.70 -16.23 -7.53
N LYS A 658 -6.97 -16.91 -6.64
CA LYS A 658 -5.56 -17.27 -6.84
C LYS A 658 -5.36 -18.74 -6.49
N GLY A 659 -4.67 -19.49 -7.33
CA GLY A 659 -4.45 -20.93 -7.17
C GLY A 659 -5.41 -21.78 -8.01
N GLU A 660 -5.19 -23.09 -7.99
CA GLU A 660 -6.05 -24.09 -8.66
C GLU A 660 -7.36 -24.29 -7.88
N MET A 661 -8.43 -24.79 -8.53
CA MET A 661 -9.76 -25.03 -7.93
C MET A 661 -9.73 -25.70 -6.55
N LYS A 662 -8.80 -26.64 -6.34
CA LYS A 662 -8.68 -27.38 -5.08
C LYS A 662 -8.14 -26.53 -3.93
N ASP A 663 -7.19 -25.64 -4.22
CA ASP A 663 -6.47 -24.79 -3.26
C ASP A 663 -6.73 -23.29 -3.50
N MET A 664 -7.89 -22.97 -4.08
CA MET A 664 -8.20 -21.64 -4.58
C MET A 664 -8.42 -20.66 -3.42
N ALA A 665 -7.47 -19.75 -3.23
CA ALA A 665 -7.62 -18.62 -2.33
C ALA A 665 -8.57 -17.59 -2.95
N ARG A 666 -9.71 -17.36 -2.30
CA ARG A 666 -10.76 -16.42 -2.75
C ARG A 666 -10.58 -15.08 -2.05
N PHE A 667 -10.34 -14.03 -2.83
CA PHE A 667 -10.21 -12.65 -2.36
C PHE A 667 -11.40 -11.82 -2.85
N PHE A 668 -11.97 -11.01 -1.97
CA PHE A 668 -12.84 -9.93 -2.40
C PHE A 668 -12.65 -8.69 -1.51
N ILE A 669 -12.86 -7.52 -2.11
CA ILE A 669 -13.04 -6.26 -1.39
C ILE A 669 -14.39 -5.66 -1.81
N ALA A 670 -15.22 -5.33 -0.83
CA ALA A 670 -16.58 -4.86 -1.03
C ALA A 670 -16.75 -3.51 -0.33
N LYS A 671 -17.24 -2.51 -1.07
CA LYS A 671 -17.56 -1.19 -0.54
C LYS A 671 -19.07 -1.03 -0.43
N THR A 672 -19.55 -0.67 0.75
CA THR A 672 -20.96 -0.37 0.98
C THR A 672 -21.32 0.95 0.30
N LEU A 673 -22.32 0.90 -0.59
CA LEU A 673 -22.91 2.06 -1.26
C LEU A 673 -24.20 2.52 -0.55
N LEU A 674 -24.97 1.57 -0.02
CA LEU A 674 -26.20 1.79 0.75
C LEU A 674 -26.23 0.87 1.98
N PRO A 675 -26.86 1.30 3.10
CA PRO A 675 -27.55 2.59 3.30
C PRO A 675 -26.57 3.76 3.52
N ARG A 676 -27.07 5.01 3.48
CA ARG A 676 -26.23 6.22 3.58
C ARG A 676 -25.38 6.27 4.86
N GLN A 677 -25.88 5.72 5.96
CA GLN A 677 -25.18 5.69 7.26
C GLN A 677 -23.96 4.77 7.30
N GLU A 678 -23.89 3.80 6.38
CA GLU A 678 -22.80 2.82 6.26
C GLU A 678 -22.04 2.99 4.94
N ARG A 679 -22.38 4.03 4.15
CA ARG A 679 -21.74 4.29 2.86
C ARG A 679 -20.25 4.57 3.08
N GLY A 680 -19.41 3.80 2.40
CA GLY A 680 -17.95 3.88 2.53
C GLY A 680 -17.34 2.84 3.46
N THR A 681 -18.13 2.11 4.26
CA THR A 681 -17.63 0.92 4.97
C THR A 681 -17.07 -0.07 3.97
N VAL A 682 -15.90 -0.64 4.27
CA VAL A 682 -15.22 -1.61 3.38
C VAL A 682 -15.07 -2.95 4.08
N LEU A 683 -15.42 -4.01 3.37
CA LEU A 683 -15.20 -5.40 3.78
C LEU A 683 -14.10 -5.98 2.90
N LEU A 684 -13.06 -6.52 3.51
CA LEU A 684 -12.01 -7.25 2.82
C LEU A 684 -12.06 -8.70 3.29
N LYS A 685 -12.14 -9.65 2.36
CA LYS A 685 -12.00 -11.08 2.65
C LYS A 685 -10.77 -11.60 1.95
N LYS A 686 -9.86 -12.21 2.71
CA LYS A 686 -8.75 -13.02 2.21
C LYS A 686 -8.95 -14.43 2.73
N ASP A 687 -9.37 -15.33 1.83
CA ASP A 687 -9.67 -16.70 2.20
C ASP A 687 -10.66 -16.80 3.38
N ARG A 688 -10.27 -17.31 4.56
CA ARG A 688 -11.15 -17.41 5.74
C ARG A 688 -11.23 -16.13 6.54
N GLN A 689 -10.27 -15.22 6.41
CA GLN A 689 -10.18 -14.03 7.24
C GLN A 689 -11.00 -12.88 6.64
N VAL A 690 -11.72 -12.16 7.49
CA VAL A 690 -12.54 -11.00 7.12
C VAL A 690 -12.09 -9.79 7.94
N TRP A 691 -11.82 -8.68 7.27
CA TRP A 691 -11.54 -7.39 7.87
C TRP A 691 -12.65 -6.42 7.49
N VAL A 692 -13.00 -5.54 8.43
CA VAL A 692 -14.01 -4.51 8.26
C VAL A 692 -13.36 -3.17 8.58
N TYR A 693 -13.38 -2.26 7.62
CA TYR A 693 -13.04 -0.86 7.84
C TYR A 693 -14.33 -0.10 8.15
N ASP A 694 -14.49 0.31 9.41
CA ASP A 694 -15.63 1.13 9.84
C ASP A 694 -15.35 2.60 9.51
N ILE A 695 -16.18 3.19 8.65
CA ILE A 695 -16.01 4.58 8.20
C ILE A 695 -16.20 5.61 9.33
N LYS A 696 -16.99 5.27 10.37
CA LYS A 696 -17.26 6.16 11.51
C LYS A 696 -16.08 6.22 12.46
N GLU A 697 -15.57 5.05 12.82
CA GLU A 697 -14.45 4.90 13.75
C GLU A 697 -13.08 5.03 13.06
N ARG A 698 -13.05 4.99 11.72
CA ARG A 698 -11.84 5.03 10.87
C ARG A 698 -10.80 3.99 11.27
N ASN A 699 -11.25 2.83 11.73
CA ASN A 699 -10.39 1.72 12.15
C ASN A 699 -10.67 0.46 11.31
N ILE A 700 -9.67 -0.41 11.23
CA ILE A 700 -9.80 -1.74 10.61
C ILE A 700 -9.92 -2.75 11.74
N VAL A 701 -11.03 -3.48 11.76
CA VAL A 701 -11.30 -4.54 12.74
C VAL A 701 -11.29 -5.88 12.01
N ARG A 702 -10.50 -6.82 12.52
CA ARG A 702 -10.53 -8.20 12.04
C ARG A 702 -11.70 -8.92 12.69
N ASN A 703 -12.62 -9.43 11.88
CA ASN A 703 -13.69 -10.30 12.33
C ASN A 703 -13.27 -11.76 12.16
N SER A 704 -13.12 -12.47 13.28
CA SER A 704 -12.98 -13.93 13.23
C SER A 704 -14.29 -14.57 12.76
N PRO A 705 -14.25 -15.48 11.80
CA PRO A 705 -15.44 -16.22 11.33
C PRO A 705 -16.20 -16.95 12.44
N GLU A 706 -15.46 -17.39 13.45
CA GLU A 706 -15.90 -18.25 14.56
C GLU A 706 -16.72 -17.51 15.63
N GLY A 707 -16.81 -16.17 15.54
CA GLY A 707 -17.62 -15.39 16.46
C GLY A 707 -19.11 -15.55 16.18
N GLU A 708 -19.74 -16.65 16.64
CA GLU A 708 -21.19 -16.75 16.87
C GLU A 708 -21.67 -15.80 18.00
N SER A 709 -20.96 -14.71 18.26
CA SER A 709 -21.21 -13.83 19.40
C SER A 709 -22.53 -13.09 19.20
N GLY A 710 -23.63 -13.65 19.71
CA GLY A 710 -24.81 -12.96 20.26
C GLY A 710 -25.37 -11.73 19.52
N GLY A 711 -25.12 -11.58 18.22
CA GLY A 711 -25.35 -10.35 17.48
C GLY A 711 -26.58 -10.40 16.59
N ASP A 712 -27.04 -9.21 16.21
CA ASP A 712 -28.11 -8.91 15.25
C ASP A 712 -28.27 -10.00 14.18
N SER A 713 -29.50 -10.51 14.01
CA SER A 713 -29.84 -11.60 13.06
C SER A 713 -29.34 -11.30 11.65
N LYS A 714 -29.25 -10.02 11.27
CA LYS A 714 -28.64 -9.56 10.01
C LYS A 714 -27.19 -10.02 9.84
N LYS A 715 -26.35 -9.90 10.88
CA LYS A 715 -24.94 -10.31 10.84
C LYS A 715 -24.81 -11.82 10.70
N LYS A 716 -25.64 -12.60 11.40
CA LYS A 716 -25.69 -14.07 11.27
C LYS A 716 -26.07 -14.51 9.85
N MET A 717 -27.06 -13.86 9.24
CA MET A 717 -27.44 -14.14 7.85
C MET A 717 -26.33 -13.76 6.86
N LEU A 718 -25.68 -12.60 7.05
CA LEU A 718 -24.58 -12.17 6.17
C LEU A 718 -23.38 -13.12 6.25
N ASN A 719 -23.01 -13.57 7.46
CA ASN A 719 -21.96 -14.57 7.64
C ASN A 719 -22.34 -15.91 6.98
N SER A 720 -23.61 -16.32 7.09
CA SER A 720 -24.11 -17.51 6.39
C SER A 720 -24.05 -17.37 4.87
N LEU A 721 -24.26 -16.17 4.33
CA LEU A 721 -24.03 -15.91 2.91
C LEU A 721 -22.54 -16.03 2.54
N LEU A 722 -21.64 -15.47 3.33
CA LEU A 722 -20.20 -15.61 3.09
C LEU A 722 -19.76 -17.07 3.11
N SER A 723 -20.50 -17.95 3.79
CA SER A 723 -20.29 -19.39 3.79
C SER A 723 -20.71 -20.09 2.49
N LEU A 724 -21.70 -19.59 1.73
CA LEU A 724 -21.97 -20.09 0.38
C LEU A 724 -20.76 -19.91 -0.52
N GLY A 725 -20.11 -18.76 -0.44
CA GLY A 725 -18.85 -18.47 -1.14
C GLY A 725 -17.67 -19.32 -0.65
N ARG A 726 -17.85 -20.16 0.38
CA ARG A 726 -16.87 -21.18 0.82
C ARG A 726 -17.21 -22.57 0.34
N MET A 727 -18.41 -22.79 -0.22
CA MET A 727 -18.74 -24.09 -0.81
C MET A 727 -17.75 -24.35 -1.95
N ASN A 728 -16.98 -25.41 -1.77
CA ASN A 728 -16.12 -25.98 -2.78
C ASN A 728 -16.67 -27.39 -3.07
N PRO A 729 -17.39 -27.61 -4.17
CA PRO A 729 -18.00 -28.91 -4.45
C PRO A 729 -16.97 -30.04 -4.52
N TYR A 730 -15.69 -29.72 -4.81
CA TYR A 730 -14.59 -30.68 -4.81
C TYR A 730 -14.22 -31.24 -3.42
N LEU A 731 -14.71 -30.64 -2.33
CA LEU A 731 -14.53 -31.17 -0.97
C LEU A 731 -15.59 -32.22 -0.59
N TYR A 732 -16.61 -32.41 -1.45
CA TYR A 732 -17.71 -33.31 -1.19
C TYR A 732 -17.63 -34.57 -2.04
N SER A 733 -17.97 -35.71 -1.45
CA SER A 733 -18.39 -36.87 -2.24
C SER A 733 -19.83 -36.67 -2.70
N ILE A 734 -20.10 -37.03 -3.95
CA ILE A 734 -21.44 -36.97 -4.54
C ILE A 734 -22.08 -38.35 -4.39
N ASP A 735 -23.19 -38.42 -3.66
CA ASP A 735 -24.13 -39.55 -3.68
C ASP A 735 -25.37 -39.13 -4.47
N LEU A 736 -25.44 -39.61 -5.70
CA LEU A 736 -26.57 -39.33 -6.58
C LEU A 736 -27.63 -40.41 -6.44
N LYS A 737 -28.64 -40.09 -5.64
CA LYS A 737 -29.93 -40.79 -5.70
C LYS A 737 -30.82 -40.04 -6.67
N LYS A 738 -31.17 -40.67 -7.80
CA LYS A 738 -32.13 -40.12 -8.77
C LYS A 738 -33.53 -40.09 -8.15
N GLU A 739 -33.77 -39.16 -7.25
CA GLU A 739 -35.08 -38.86 -6.68
C GLU A 739 -35.71 -37.77 -7.54
N THR A 740 -36.82 -38.11 -8.21
CA THR A 740 -37.63 -37.09 -8.89
C THR A 740 -38.52 -36.43 -7.86
N VAL A 741 -38.18 -35.20 -7.49
CA VAL A 741 -38.99 -34.40 -6.56
C VAL A 741 -39.76 -33.37 -7.38
N VAL A 742 -41.06 -33.25 -7.13
CA VAL A 742 -41.87 -32.16 -7.70
C VAL A 742 -41.75 -30.95 -6.78
N VAL A 743 -40.99 -29.94 -7.21
CA VAL A 743 -40.86 -28.67 -6.50
C VAL A 743 -41.46 -27.58 -7.36
N ASN A 744 -42.49 -26.88 -6.87
CA ASN A 744 -43.22 -25.85 -7.62
C ASN A 744 -43.70 -26.34 -9.01
N ASN A 745 -44.27 -27.55 -9.06
CA ASN A 745 -44.73 -28.23 -10.29
C ASN A 745 -43.64 -28.49 -11.34
N LYS A 746 -42.36 -28.51 -10.94
CA LYS A 746 -41.25 -28.90 -11.81
C LYS A 746 -40.58 -30.16 -11.27
N ASN A 747 -40.26 -31.08 -12.18
CA ASN A 747 -39.45 -32.24 -11.84
C ASN A 747 -38.00 -31.81 -11.66
N ALA A 748 -37.36 -32.35 -10.62
CA ALA A 748 -35.98 -32.06 -10.27
C ALA A 748 -35.21 -33.32 -9.92
N TYR A 749 -33.91 -33.34 -10.22
CA TYR A 749 -32.96 -34.30 -9.65
C TYR A 749 -32.45 -33.79 -8.31
N ARG A 750 -32.29 -34.67 -7.33
CA ARG A 750 -31.75 -34.35 -6.01
C ARG A 750 -30.41 -35.05 -5.80
N ALA A 751 -29.31 -34.30 -5.79
CA ALA A 751 -27.98 -34.81 -5.47
C ALA A 751 -27.66 -34.58 -3.98
N ARG A 752 -27.05 -35.56 -3.31
CA ARG A 752 -26.57 -35.42 -1.92
C ARG A 752 -25.04 -35.28 -1.93
N LEU A 753 -24.55 -34.26 -1.27
CA LEU A 753 -23.12 -33.96 -1.12
C LEU A 753 -22.72 -34.20 0.33
N PHE A 754 -21.66 -34.99 0.56
CA PHE A 754 -21.13 -35.28 1.89
C PHE A 754 -19.69 -34.81 2.03
N LEU A 755 -19.38 -34.16 3.16
CA LEU A 755 -18.03 -33.66 3.39
C LEU A 755 -17.06 -34.81 3.69
N ASN A 756 -15.95 -34.92 2.93
CA ASN A 756 -15.01 -36.03 3.06
C ASN A 756 -13.99 -35.91 4.20
N GLN A 757 -13.88 -34.75 4.83
CA GLN A 757 -12.79 -34.44 5.76
C GLN A 757 -13.28 -33.77 7.04
N THR A 758 -12.69 -34.15 8.17
CA THR A 758 -12.91 -33.59 9.50
C THR A 758 -12.29 -32.19 9.71
N GLU A 759 -11.54 -31.67 8.73
CA GLU A 759 -10.79 -30.41 8.84
C GLU A 759 -11.68 -29.14 8.79
N PHE A 760 -12.99 -29.30 8.58
CA PHE A 760 -13.94 -28.20 8.53
C PHE A 760 -15.16 -28.47 9.42
N PRO A 761 -14.99 -28.53 10.76
CA PRO A 761 -16.09 -28.82 11.69
C PRO A 761 -17.24 -27.79 11.63
N GLU A 762 -16.97 -26.61 11.09
CA GLU A 762 -17.96 -25.54 10.88
C GLU A 762 -18.89 -25.76 9.67
N GLN A 763 -18.58 -26.71 8.79
CA GLN A 763 -19.36 -26.94 7.58
C GLN A 763 -20.52 -27.90 7.83
N HIS A 764 -21.61 -27.63 7.13
CA HIS A 764 -22.76 -28.51 7.09
C HIS A 764 -22.31 -29.89 6.58
N PRO A 765 -22.49 -30.98 7.35
CA PRO A 765 -21.99 -32.30 6.98
C PRO A 765 -22.61 -32.80 5.68
N GLU A 766 -23.80 -32.31 5.36
CA GLU A 766 -24.56 -32.68 4.19
C GLU A 766 -25.17 -31.47 3.50
N VAL A 767 -25.15 -31.49 2.16
CA VAL A 767 -25.86 -30.55 1.32
C VAL A 767 -26.67 -31.30 0.27
N PHE A 768 -27.96 -30.98 0.15
CA PHE A 768 -28.76 -31.43 -0.99
C PHE A 768 -28.81 -30.35 -2.08
N VAL A 769 -28.50 -30.74 -3.31
CA VAL A 769 -28.56 -29.89 -4.50
C VAL A 769 -29.72 -30.36 -5.37
N LEU A 770 -30.71 -29.50 -5.59
CA LEU A 770 -31.82 -29.79 -6.50
C LEU A 770 -31.59 -29.12 -7.85
N LEU A 771 -31.57 -29.93 -8.91
CA LEU A 771 -31.26 -29.57 -10.29
C LEU A 771 -32.52 -29.70 -11.14
N SER A 772 -32.78 -28.73 -12.02
CA SER A 772 -33.87 -28.82 -13.00
C SER A 772 -33.62 -29.97 -13.97
N GLN A 773 -34.62 -30.81 -14.24
CA GLN A 773 -34.45 -31.91 -15.21
C GLN A 773 -34.17 -31.39 -16.63
N ASP A 774 -34.76 -30.26 -17.01
CA ASP A 774 -34.66 -29.72 -18.37
C ASP A 774 -33.30 -29.08 -18.65
N THR A 775 -32.71 -28.43 -17.64
CA THR A 775 -31.52 -27.57 -17.83
C THR A 775 -30.31 -28.01 -17.03
N LEU A 776 -30.47 -29.02 -16.16
CA LEU A 776 -29.49 -29.43 -15.14
C LEU A 776 -28.95 -28.28 -14.29
N SER A 777 -29.63 -27.13 -14.28
CA SER A 777 -29.19 -25.97 -13.51
C SER A 777 -29.73 -26.11 -12.08
N PRO A 778 -28.90 -25.87 -11.06
CA PRO A 778 -29.36 -25.96 -9.68
C PRO A 778 -30.36 -24.83 -9.41
N PHE A 779 -31.40 -25.09 -8.64
CA PHE A 779 -32.37 -24.03 -8.28
C PHE A 779 -32.67 -24.00 -6.78
N LYS A 780 -32.23 -25.02 -6.03
CA LYS A 780 -32.33 -25.06 -4.58
C LYS A 780 -31.15 -25.80 -3.96
N LEU A 781 -30.58 -25.26 -2.89
CA LEU A 781 -29.57 -25.88 -2.05
C LEU A 781 -30.11 -25.99 -0.62
N GLU A 782 -29.97 -27.15 0.00
CA GLU A 782 -30.36 -27.40 1.39
C GLU A 782 -29.14 -27.83 2.18
N PHE A 783 -28.69 -26.97 3.07
CA PHE A 783 -27.58 -27.25 3.98
C PHE A 783 -28.15 -27.84 5.27
N CYS A 784 -27.71 -29.03 5.61
CA CYS A 784 -28.25 -29.79 6.73
C CYS A 784 -27.35 -29.74 7.96
N ASN A 785 -27.94 -30.01 9.13
CA ASN A 785 -27.18 -30.30 10.34
C ASN A 785 -26.78 -31.79 10.37
N GLN A 786 -26.15 -32.23 11.47
CA GLN A 786 -25.73 -33.63 11.67
C GLN A 786 -26.89 -34.65 11.63
N ASN A 787 -28.12 -34.22 11.85
CA ASN A 787 -29.33 -35.05 11.77
C ASN A 787 -29.97 -35.01 10.38
N SER A 788 -29.24 -34.55 9.36
CA SER A 788 -29.74 -34.35 7.98
C SER A 788 -30.96 -33.42 7.86
N ASN A 789 -31.25 -32.61 8.88
CA ASN A 789 -32.33 -31.63 8.83
C ASN A 789 -31.85 -30.34 8.18
N PRO A 790 -32.56 -29.79 7.18
CA PRO A 790 -32.17 -28.56 6.52
C PRO A 790 -32.26 -27.39 7.51
N VAL A 791 -31.13 -26.72 7.74
CA VAL A 791 -31.04 -25.53 8.60
C VAL A 791 -30.92 -24.26 7.78
N LYS A 792 -30.34 -24.33 6.57
CA LYS A 792 -30.17 -23.20 5.67
C LYS A 792 -30.60 -23.60 4.26
N ILE A 793 -31.45 -22.81 3.65
CA ILE A 793 -32.00 -23.09 2.31
C ILE A 793 -31.69 -21.92 1.39
N PHE A 794 -31.13 -22.21 0.22
CA PHE A 794 -30.87 -21.21 -0.82
C PHE A 794 -31.65 -21.55 -2.07
N TYR A 795 -32.36 -20.57 -2.62
CA TYR A 795 -33.03 -20.65 -3.91
C TYR A 795 -32.23 -19.85 -4.93
N LEU A 796 -31.85 -20.48 -6.04
CA LEU A 796 -31.05 -19.89 -7.11
C LEU A 796 -31.97 -19.55 -8.28
N MET A 797 -32.01 -18.29 -8.66
CA MET A 797 -32.99 -17.78 -9.62
C MET A 797 -32.34 -16.82 -10.62
N ASN A 798 -33.06 -16.59 -11.72
CA ASN A 798 -32.77 -15.57 -12.71
C ASN A 798 -31.37 -15.65 -13.32
N TYR A 799 -30.89 -16.84 -13.68
CA TYR A 799 -29.60 -17.01 -14.35
C TYR A 799 -29.37 -16.01 -15.49
N GLN A 800 -28.15 -15.48 -15.59
CA GLN A 800 -27.74 -14.56 -16.65
C GLN A 800 -26.44 -15.04 -17.29
N GLU A 801 -26.35 -14.90 -18.61
CA GLU A 801 -25.10 -15.12 -19.34
C GLU A 801 -24.21 -13.88 -19.21
N THR A 802 -22.93 -14.09 -18.89
CA THR A 802 -21.93 -13.03 -18.72
C THR A 802 -20.63 -13.41 -19.42
N GLU A 803 -19.67 -12.49 -19.48
CA GLU A 803 -18.32 -12.78 -19.98
C GLU A 803 -17.59 -13.86 -19.14
N LEU A 804 -18.05 -14.12 -17.93
CA LEU A 804 -17.55 -15.17 -17.03
C LEU A 804 -18.35 -16.48 -17.16
N GLY A 805 -19.20 -16.60 -18.17
CA GLY A 805 -20.17 -17.68 -18.37
C GLY A 805 -21.50 -17.43 -17.68
N LYS A 806 -22.31 -18.49 -17.56
CA LYS A 806 -23.61 -18.47 -16.90
C LYS A 806 -23.45 -18.25 -15.39
N LYS A 807 -24.12 -17.24 -14.83
CA LYS A 807 -24.07 -16.93 -13.39
C LYS A 807 -25.45 -16.83 -12.77
N VAL A 808 -25.54 -17.12 -11.48
CA VAL A 808 -26.77 -16.85 -10.70
C VAL A 808 -26.91 -15.34 -10.53
N LYS A 809 -28.05 -14.77 -10.95
CA LYS A 809 -28.33 -13.34 -10.73
C LYS A 809 -29.00 -13.09 -9.40
N THR A 810 -29.92 -13.97 -8.98
CA THR A 810 -30.69 -13.77 -7.74
C THR A 810 -30.58 -14.99 -6.84
N ILE A 811 -30.22 -14.77 -5.58
CA ILE A 811 -30.20 -15.80 -4.53
C ILE A 811 -31.19 -15.38 -3.45
N GLN A 812 -32.13 -16.26 -3.08
CA GLN A 812 -32.90 -16.09 -1.86
C GLN A 812 -32.40 -17.08 -0.81
N PHE A 813 -32.11 -16.58 0.38
CA PHE A 813 -31.66 -17.35 1.52
C PHE A 813 -32.74 -17.33 2.62
N LEU A 814 -33.06 -18.52 3.10
CA LEU A 814 -33.96 -18.76 4.21
C LEU A 814 -33.20 -19.49 5.31
N ASP A 815 -33.16 -18.90 6.50
CA ASP A 815 -32.75 -19.60 7.70
C ASP A 815 -33.95 -20.42 8.20
N ASN A 816 -33.84 -21.74 8.17
CA ASN A 816 -34.95 -22.60 8.57
C ASN A 816 -35.13 -22.65 10.10
N THR A 817 -34.12 -22.19 10.85
CA THR A 817 -34.19 -22.03 12.32
C THR A 817 -34.90 -20.73 12.71
N ASP A 818 -34.77 -19.68 11.90
CA ASP A 818 -35.46 -18.39 12.05
C ASP A 818 -36.23 -18.00 10.78
N LYS A 819 -37.49 -18.46 10.72
CA LYS A 819 -38.41 -18.17 9.60
C LYS A 819 -38.97 -16.76 9.60
N SER A 820 -38.55 -15.88 10.52
CA SER A 820 -39.02 -14.50 10.58
C SER A 820 -38.41 -13.62 9.47
N MET A 821 -37.32 -14.09 8.85
CA MET A 821 -36.49 -13.31 7.96
C MET A 821 -36.12 -14.06 6.69
N ILE A 822 -36.18 -13.36 5.55
CA ILE A 822 -35.70 -13.85 4.25
C ILE A 822 -34.67 -12.85 3.73
N LEU A 823 -33.55 -13.35 3.22
CA LEU A 823 -32.53 -12.54 2.58
C LEU A 823 -32.61 -12.76 1.07
N GLN A 824 -32.65 -11.69 0.28
CA GLN A 824 -32.53 -11.77 -1.17
C GLN A 824 -31.29 -11.00 -1.61
N ILE A 825 -30.50 -11.61 -2.49
CA ILE A 825 -29.31 -11.01 -3.07
C ILE A 825 -29.53 -10.95 -4.57
N THR A 826 -29.24 -9.81 -5.17
CA THR A 826 -29.27 -9.63 -6.62
C THR A 826 -27.92 -9.09 -7.09
N TYR A 827 -27.29 -9.80 -8.00
CA TYR A 827 -26.06 -9.38 -8.65
C TYR A 827 -26.39 -8.62 -9.93
N SER A 828 -25.73 -7.50 -10.15
CA SER A 828 -25.89 -6.68 -11.36
C SER A 828 -24.54 -6.14 -11.83
N ASN A 829 -24.49 -5.70 -13.09
CA ASN A 829 -23.30 -5.09 -13.70
C ASN A 829 -22.03 -5.96 -13.56
N ILE A 830 -22.15 -7.26 -13.80
CA ILE A 830 -21.03 -8.21 -13.70
C ILE A 830 -20.12 -8.05 -14.91
N LYS A 831 -18.88 -7.63 -14.67
CA LYS A 831 -17.87 -7.41 -15.72
C LYS A 831 -16.59 -8.13 -15.36
N LYS A 832 -15.98 -8.82 -16.34
CA LYS A 832 -14.65 -9.38 -16.15
C LYS A 832 -13.67 -8.20 -16.05
N ARG A 833 -12.86 -8.17 -14.99
CA ARG A 833 -11.90 -7.09 -14.76
C ARG A 833 -10.68 -7.64 -14.05
N GLU A 834 -9.49 -7.39 -14.61
CA GLU A 834 -8.26 -7.68 -13.90
C GLU A 834 -8.08 -6.71 -12.72
N ILE A 835 -7.85 -7.27 -11.54
CA ILE A 835 -7.72 -6.51 -10.30
C ILE A 835 -6.29 -6.75 -9.76
N PRO A 836 -5.48 -5.69 -9.57
CA PRO A 836 -4.15 -5.81 -8.99
C PRO A 836 -4.17 -6.39 -7.56
N ASP A 837 -3.13 -7.14 -7.18
CA ASP A 837 -3.07 -7.80 -5.85
C ASP A 837 -3.14 -6.79 -4.68
N TYR A 838 -2.61 -5.58 -4.86
CA TYR A 838 -2.60 -4.54 -3.82
C TYR A 838 -4.00 -4.08 -3.40
N TYR A 839 -5.04 -4.27 -4.25
CA TYR A 839 -6.43 -3.96 -3.88
C TYR A 839 -6.93 -4.79 -2.70
N PHE A 840 -6.33 -5.98 -2.51
CA PHE A 840 -6.70 -6.89 -1.45
C PHE A 840 -5.80 -6.72 -0.23
N GLU A 841 -4.96 -5.68 -0.13
CA GLU A 841 -4.20 -5.38 1.08
C GLU A 841 -5.04 -4.62 2.12
N GLU A 842 -4.77 -4.84 3.40
CA GLU A 842 -5.52 -4.19 4.49
C GLU A 842 -5.38 -2.65 4.42
N ASN A 843 -4.18 -2.18 4.12
CA ASN A 843 -3.89 -0.74 3.99
C ASN A 843 -4.72 -0.08 2.88
N TYR A 844 -5.07 -0.83 1.82
CA TYR A 844 -5.85 -0.31 0.70
C TYR A 844 -7.32 -0.07 1.04
N MET A 845 -7.86 -0.67 2.11
CA MET A 845 -9.27 -0.50 2.51
C MET A 845 -9.63 0.97 2.75
N THR A 846 -8.71 1.76 3.29
CA THR A 846 -8.89 3.20 3.51
C THR A 846 -9.00 3.98 2.20
N THR A 847 -8.18 3.62 1.21
CA THR A 847 -8.17 4.24 -0.13
C THR A 847 -9.41 3.82 -0.93
N PHE A 848 -9.81 2.55 -0.83
CA PHE A 848 -11.03 2.06 -1.47
C PHE A 848 -12.30 2.70 -0.87
N SER A 849 -12.28 3.02 0.41
CA SER A 849 -13.35 3.75 1.07
C SER A 849 -13.52 5.17 0.51
N SER A 850 -12.42 5.86 0.17
CA SER A 850 -12.45 7.23 -0.37
C SER A 850 -12.68 7.31 -1.88
N SER A 851 -12.43 6.25 -2.66
CA SER A 851 -12.60 6.27 -4.12
C SER A 851 -14.05 6.50 -4.55
N HIS A 852 -14.33 7.56 -5.32
CA HIS A 852 -15.70 7.90 -5.73
C HIS A 852 -16.33 6.91 -6.72
#